data_AF-A0A2I1HC84-F1
#
_entry.id   AF-A0A2I1HC84-F1
#
_cell.length_a   1.000
_cell.length_b   1.000
_cell.length_c   1.000
_cell.angle_alpha   90.00
_cell.angle_beta   90.00
_cell.angle_gamma   90.00
#
_symmetry.space_group_name_H-M   'P 1'
#
loop_
_entity.id
_entity.type
_entity.pdbx_description
1 polymer ?
#
loop_
_entity_poly.entity_id
_entity_poly.type
_entity_poly.pdbx_seq_one_letter_code
_entity_poly.pdbx_strand_id
1 'polypeptide(L)'
;MSQEQKRIWTSKCPGDLNLLYKIRNNWIIEAIKLLNCENINICDHEVYSNTNKNHTIEGGTRDIIEIIDEKNIMKSALSRRNKKVIFIEDVLEIGGVNMKKWKHMCIELGVSIKGKIPLWFKELEIKLIDNTNENTRKIKKEYMGQLEKSNININYFDESKKQGKNMIISWNEEGEFPVFAEDKKGSKSKKYKRIGVHYTYKDDKCDWNSSPLLVMCEGCEKNISKKKEKPQKCLIYIENKNSRIIKTRKEEGGIKPYETIVNLIKKNECVKMVSEDEKRDEEINKKIDQIDSLIQAEGDFITIMKNSLSENDNGENVKRYYLMIDLKKIKSSINSIGKRVYWYNIIWILKEDDIYKKDEILMSASYEVCNENEFKILIRSIIIGLILINENSEVVLGLNENIKNLIKEFIFNTSNRKKIDSEYYTELLYIENLILNNAIKIVDEKDGEETTKIKEIKNRTKQILERDFKEKKMRYKIEIIESGLLVNEYNLIWKKNIITGGFRKWRKKVSMAIWKNEILNSNKLNDLFMRNFKKEFDWRTTLEFISNRTTFNKRQCSSEDTKERSYQIKNLLKDLPTYETLYKREIDAIENSMCIRCGANEEETWDHVWICSDNEASLDEIVRKSISKFEDYLKENERTEDIKVLRDHNINIVTILEENSNILIGKSRIWEMLRGIFNDRFNHLTKVKEEKVIIKECWIFIYNEFKNRIWLVRCEEVARLEKSKGIQKQDLRMKRRRKQNIRKEDSDDENIENKKTDKIDKKKQKKEFDKKINIVTRDRLIGSVTDGNNIEKIWDLTPKIY
;
A
#
# COMPACT_ATOMS: atom_id res chain seq x y z
N MET A 1 6.53 -13.09 57.62
CA MET A 1 5.51 -12.08 57.28
C MET A 1 4.39 -12.62 56.40
N SER A 2 4.61 -12.95 55.11
CA SER A 2 3.52 -13.42 54.21
C SER A 2 2.75 -14.67 54.70
N GLN A 3 3.42 -15.61 55.37
CA GLN A 3 2.76 -16.80 55.94
C GLN A 3 1.77 -16.45 57.07
N GLU A 4 2.14 -15.53 57.96
CA GLU A 4 1.27 -15.07 59.04
C GLU A 4 0.15 -14.17 58.51
N GLN A 5 0.41 -13.35 57.49
CA GLN A 5 -0.61 -12.59 56.79
C GLN A 5 -1.66 -13.50 56.12
N LYS A 6 -1.25 -14.64 55.53
CA LYS A 6 -2.16 -15.68 55.02
C LYS A 6 -2.89 -16.46 56.11
N ARG A 7 -2.35 -16.48 57.33
CA ARG A 7 -2.95 -17.14 58.51
C ARG A 7 -4.02 -16.27 59.16
N ILE A 8 -3.78 -14.96 59.25
CA ILE A 8 -4.75 -13.96 59.74
C ILE A 8 -5.76 -13.59 58.64
N TRP A 9 -5.34 -13.70 57.38
CA TRP A 9 -6.07 -13.31 56.18
C TRP A 9 -6.47 -11.83 56.24
N THR A 10 -5.48 -10.95 56.08
CA THR A 10 -5.58 -9.49 56.17
C THR A 10 -4.71 -8.82 55.11
N SER A 11 -5.11 -7.63 54.67
CA SER A 11 -4.31 -6.76 53.80
C SER A 11 -3.17 -6.06 54.53
N LYS A 12 -3.27 -5.89 55.86
CA LYS A 12 -2.28 -5.20 56.68
C LYS A 12 -0.99 -6.01 56.84
N CYS A 13 0.11 -5.29 57.08
CA CYS A 13 1.37 -5.91 57.48
C CYS A 13 1.19 -6.51 58.89
N PRO A 14 1.61 -7.77 59.12
CA PRO A 14 1.54 -8.35 60.46
C PRO A 14 2.31 -7.60 61.56
N GLY A 15 3.24 -6.70 61.19
CA GLY A 15 4.03 -5.89 62.13
C GLY A 15 3.24 -4.73 62.73
N ASP A 16 2.26 -4.19 62.02
CA ASP A 16 1.46 -3.03 62.46
C ASP A 16 0.16 -3.44 63.16
N LEU A 17 -0.05 -4.76 63.31
CA LEU A 17 -1.24 -5.29 63.96
C LEU A 17 -1.04 -5.30 65.49
N ASN A 18 -1.77 -4.44 66.19
CA ASN A 18 -1.89 -4.49 67.66
C ASN A 18 -2.78 -5.66 68.09
N LEU A 19 -2.23 -6.88 68.07
CA LEU A 19 -2.96 -8.09 68.45
C LEU A 19 -2.84 -8.37 69.95
N LEU A 20 -3.87 -8.02 70.74
CA LEU A 20 -3.88 -8.17 72.21
C LEU A 20 -4.10 -9.62 72.71
N TYR A 21 -4.21 -10.61 71.83
CA TYR A 21 -4.66 -11.96 72.20
C TYR A 21 -3.53 -12.95 72.48
N LYS A 22 -3.66 -13.75 73.57
CA LYS A 22 -2.76 -14.87 73.91
C LYS A 22 -2.93 -16.03 72.92
N ILE A 23 -1.90 -16.32 72.11
CA ILE A 23 -1.86 -17.52 71.27
C ILE A 23 -0.86 -18.49 71.91
N ARG A 24 -1.30 -19.69 72.31
CA ARG A 24 -0.35 -20.75 72.68
C ARG A 24 0.44 -21.15 71.43
N ASN A 25 1.77 -21.03 71.51
CA ASN A 25 2.75 -21.54 70.54
C ASN A 25 2.78 -20.84 69.17
N ASN A 26 2.82 -19.50 69.12
CA ASN A 26 3.26 -18.78 67.91
C ASN A 26 4.37 -17.78 68.25
N TRP A 27 5.61 -18.26 68.20
CA TRP A 27 6.83 -17.51 68.54
C TRP A 27 7.00 -16.24 67.69
N ILE A 28 6.51 -16.22 66.44
CA ILE A 28 6.58 -15.04 65.56
C ILE A 28 5.69 -13.91 66.09
N ILE A 29 4.46 -14.21 66.50
CA ILE A 29 3.52 -13.20 67.02
C ILE A 29 3.96 -12.71 68.40
N GLU A 30 4.47 -13.59 69.27
CA GLU A 30 5.00 -13.18 70.57
C GLU A 30 6.25 -12.29 70.43
N ALA A 31 7.12 -12.56 69.45
CA ALA A 31 8.23 -11.66 69.12
C ALA A 31 7.77 -10.29 68.62
N ILE A 32 6.76 -10.25 67.73
CA ILE A 32 6.18 -8.97 67.24
C ILE A 32 5.58 -8.16 68.39
N LYS A 33 4.83 -8.80 69.30
CA LYS A 33 4.28 -8.10 70.48
C LYS A 33 5.36 -7.52 71.37
N LEU A 34 6.43 -8.27 71.61
CA LEU A 34 7.54 -7.84 72.46
C LEU A 34 8.26 -6.63 71.84
N LEU A 35 8.42 -6.62 70.52
CA LEU A 35 8.96 -5.49 69.77
C LEU A 35 8.03 -4.27 69.82
N ASN A 36 6.72 -4.45 69.63
CA ASN A 36 5.74 -3.36 69.74
C ASN A 36 5.65 -2.77 71.16
N CYS A 37 5.82 -3.57 72.21
CA CYS A 37 5.88 -3.08 73.60
C CYS A 37 7.08 -2.15 73.85
N GLU A 38 8.19 -2.38 73.16
CA GLU A 38 9.39 -1.52 73.18
C GLU A 38 9.32 -0.40 72.13
N ASN A 39 8.16 -0.22 71.46
CA ASN A 39 7.96 0.76 70.40
C ASN A 39 8.88 0.53 69.17
N ILE A 40 9.32 -0.71 68.94
CA ILE A 40 10.18 -1.13 67.84
C ILE A 40 9.32 -1.77 66.75
N ASN A 41 9.24 -1.13 65.58
CA ASN A 41 8.49 -1.63 64.43
C ASN A 41 9.40 -2.42 63.47
N ILE A 42 8.91 -3.56 62.98
CA ILE A 42 9.64 -4.40 61.99
C ILE A 42 9.54 -3.83 60.56
N CYS A 43 8.58 -2.94 60.33
CA CYS A 43 8.31 -2.33 59.04
C CYS A 43 7.98 -0.85 59.24
N ASP A 44 8.52 0.02 58.38
CA ASP A 44 8.20 1.44 58.34
C ASP A 44 7.67 1.76 56.94
N HIS A 45 6.37 2.02 56.85
CA HIS A 45 5.69 2.36 55.59
C HIS A 45 5.81 3.83 55.20
N GLU A 46 6.36 4.70 56.07
CA GLU A 46 6.56 6.13 55.78
C GLU A 46 7.90 6.42 55.10
N VAL A 47 8.92 5.56 55.29
CA VAL A 47 10.31 5.82 54.82
C VAL A 47 10.69 5.11 53.50
N TYR A 48 10.04 3.98 53.15
CA TYR A 48 10.45 3.14 52.00
C TYR A 48 9.37 3.07 50.90
N SER A 49 9.29 4.10 50.05
CA SER A 49 8.23 4.19 49.04
C SER A 49 8.39 3.33 47.78
N ASN A 50 9.56 2.73 47.48
CA ASN A 50 9.75 2.13 46.14
C ASN A 50 10.46 0.78 46.01
N THR A 51 10.92 0.11 47.09
CA THR A 51 11.69 -1.14 46.93
C THR A 51 11.05 -2.42 47.46
N ASN A 52 9.95 -2.37 48.24
CA ASN A 52 9.25 -3.56 48.73
C ASN A 52 7.72 -3.35 48.87
N LYS A 53 7.00 -3.13 47.76
CA LYS A 53 5.51 -3.09 47.74
C LYS A 53 4.81 -4.46 47.91
N ASN A 54 5.56 -5.53 48.14
CA ASN A 54 5.07 -6.90 47.92
C ASN A 54 4.52 -7.62 49.18
N HIS A 55 4.41 -6.96 50.35
CA HIS A 55 3.92 -7.58 51.59
C HIS A 55 2.61 -6.99 52.14
N THR A 56 1.99 -6.01 51.49
CA THR A 56 0.61 -5.57 51.73
C THR A 56 -0.27 -6.03 50.57
N ILE A 57 -1.49 -6.47 50.86
CA ILE A 57 -2.45 -6.82 49.80
C ILE A 57 -3.16 -5.53 49.39
N GLU A 58 -2.86 -5.01 48.21
CA GLU A 58 -3.51 -3.84 47.64
C GLU A 58 -4.86 -4.25 47.01
N GLY A 59 -5.91 -3.42 47.13
CA GLY A 59 -7.17 -3.65 46.40
C GLY A 59 -8.48 -3.22 47.06
N GLY A 60 -8.48 -2.77 48.32
CA GLY A 60 -9.68 -2.28 49.00
C GLY A 60 -9.36 -1.23 50.08
N THR A 61 -10.36 -0.41 50.41
CA THR A 61 -10.23 0.76 51.29
C THR A 61 -10.21 0.39 52.77
N ARG A 62 -10.89 -0.69 53.16
CA ARG A 62 -11.02 -1.07 54.57
C ARG A 62 -11.07 -2.58 54.77
N ASP A 63 -10.15 -3.08 55.60
CA ASP A 63 -10.06 -4.51 55.92
C ASP A 63 -11.18 -4.90 56.90
N ILE A 64 -11.83 -6.04 56.63
CA ILE A 64 -12.89 -6.61 57.48
C ILE A 64 -12.44 -6.82 58.93
N ILE A 65 -11.14 -7.06 59.17
CA ILE A 65 -10.63 -7.26 60.54
C ILE A 65 -10.77 -6.02 61.43
N GLU A 66 -10.95 -4.83 60.86
CA GLU A 66 -11.17 -3.60 61.63
C GLU A 66 -12.58 -3.55 62.25
N ILE A 67 -13.50 -4.35 61.73
CA ILE A 67 -14.90 -4.36 62.16
C ILE A 67 -15.17 -5.57 63.04
N ILE A 68 -14.61 -6.73 62.72
CA ILE A 68 -14.84 -7.97 63.48
C ILE A 68 -14.10 -7.91 64.83
N ASP A 69 -14.74 -8.42 65.87
CA ASP A 69 -14.19 -8.57 67.21
C ASP A 69 -12.91 -9.41 67.16
N GLU A 70 -11.89 -8.96 67.90
CA GLU A 70 -10.58 -9.59 67.93
C GLU A 70 -10.61 -11.11 68.18
N LYS A 71 -11.54 -11.57 69.03
CA LYS A 71 -11.72 -13.00 69.38
C LYS A 71 -12.16 -13.86 68.18
N ASN A 72 -12.71 -13.24 67.13
CA ASN A 72 -13.28 -13.90 65.96
C ASN A 72 -12.40 -13.78 64.70
N ILE A 73 -11.36 -12.93 64.70
CA ILE A 73 -10.46 -12.72 63.55
C ILE A 73 -9.79 -14.02 63.10
N MET A 74 -9.14 -14.74 64.03
CA MET A 74 -8.42 -15.98 63.72
C MET A 74 -9.36 -17.14 63.41
N LYS A 75 -10.50 -17.24 64.10
CA LYS A 75 -11.52 -18.27 63.85
C LYS A 75 -12.15 -18.11 62.47
N SER A 76 -12.30 -16.88 62.00
CA SER A 76 -12.90 -16.56 60.70
C SER A 76 -11.90 -16.65 59.54
N ALA A 77 -10.58 -16.56 59.79
CA ALA A 77 -9.55 -16.43 58.76
C ALA A 77 -9.62 -17.53 57.68
N LEU A 78 -9.73 -18.81 58.07
CA LEU A 78 -9.85 -19.91 57.10
C LEU A 78 -11.13 -19.80 56.25
N SER A 79 -12.25 -19.42 56.87
CA SER A 79 -13.52 -19.22 56.16
C SER A 79 -13.46 -18.03 55.21
N ARG A 80 -12.84 -16.91 55.62
CA ARG A 80 -12.67 -15.70 54.82
C ARG A 80 -11.73 -15.98 53.64
N ARG A 81 -10.62 -16.69 53.89
CA ARG A 81 -9.67 -17.16 52.88
C ARG A 81 -10.28 -18.06 51.83
N ASN A 82 -11.03 -19.08 52.23
CA ASN A 82 -11.71 -19.97 51.29
C ASN A 82 -12.73 -19.26 50.40
N LYS A 83 -13.18 -18.07 50.82
CA LYS A 83 -14.14 -17.23 50.09
C LYS A 83 -13.47 -16.00 49.47
N LYS A 84 -12.14 -15.88 49.59
CA LYS A 84 -11.34 -14.75 49.11
C LYS A 84 -11.86 -13.38 49.57
N VAL A 85 -12.42 -13.29 50.78
CA VAL A 85 -12.97 -12.04 51.34
C VAL A 85 -11.92 -11.42 52.26
N ILE A 86 -11.46 -10.22 51.94
CA ILE A 86 -10.48 -9.45 52.75
C ILE A 86 -11.08 -8.10 53.13
N PHE A 87 -11.74 -7.43 52.18
CA PHE A 87 -12.22 -6.07 52.37
C PHE A 87 -13.74 -6.00 52.47
N ILE A 88 -14.27 -4.88 52.97
CA ILE A 88 -15.73 -4.67 53.11
C ILE A 88 -16.41 -4.73 51.72
N GLU A 89 -15.77 -4.17 50.69
CA GLU A 89 -16.19 -4.15 49.30
C GLU A 89 -16.55 -5.55 48.77
N ASP A 90 -15.88 -6.59 49.26
CA ASP A 90 -16.12 -7.98 48.85
C ASP A 90 -17.52 -8.46 49.24
N VAL A 91 -18.03 -8.00 50.38
CA VAL A 91 -19.36 -8.36 50.93
C VAL A 91 -20.48 -7.44 50.46
N LEU A 92 -20.17 -6.35 49.75
CA LEU A 92 -21.14 -5.39 49.23
C LEU A 92 -21.54 -5.67 47.78
N GLU A 93 -22.74 -5.26 47.42
CA GLU A 93 -23.23 -5.16 46.04
C GLU A 93 -22.45 -4.10 45.26
N ILE A 94 -22.49 -4.14 43.92
CA ILE A 94 -21.68 -3.24 43.06
C ILE A 94 -21.90 -1.77 43.37
N GLY A 95 -23.13 -1.41 43.76
CA GLY A 95 -23.44 -0.03 44.10
C GLY A 95 -22.79 0.48 45.38
N GLY A 96 -22.13 -0.35 46.19
CA GLY A 96 -21.51 0.06 47.46
C GLY A 96 -22.50 0.45 48.57
N VAL A 97 -23.81 0.46 48.30
CA VAL A 97 -24.86 0.91 49.24
C VAL A 97 -25.43 -0.25 50.09
N ASN A 98 -25.50 -1.46 49.52
CA ASN A 98 -26.18 -2.60 50.12
C ASN A 98 -25.23 -3.78 50.36
N MET A 99 -25.38 -4.44 51.50
CA MET A 99 -24.65 -5.67 51.83
C MET A 99 -25.32 -6.89 51.21
N LYS A 100 -24.56 -7.76 50.55
CA LYS A 100 -25.06 -9.00 49.93
C LYS A 100 -25.68 -9.94 50.97
N LYS A 101 -26.69 -10.71 50.57
CA LYS A 101 -27.14 -11.88 51.37
C LYS A 101 -26.07 -12.97 51.31
N TRP A 102 -25.88 -13.71 52.40
CA TRP A 102 -24.86 -14.79 52.48
C TRP A 102 -24.92 -15.77 51.30
N LYS A 103 -26.13 -16.23 50.96
CA LYS A 103 -26.36 -17.17 49.84
C LYS A 103 -26.00 -16.54 48.48
N HIS A 104 -26.27 -15.25 48.29
CA HIS A 104 -25.95 -14.53 47.05
C HIS A 104 -24.43 -14.44 46.88
N MET A 105 -23.73 -14.05 47.95
CA MET A 105 -22.28 -14.00 47.98
C MET A 105 -21.63 -15.36 47.70
N CYS A 106 -22.14 -16.44 48.31
CA CYS A 106 -21.62 -17.78 48.06
C CYS A 106 -21.78 -18.21 46.59
N ILE A 107 -22.95 -17.93 46.00
CA ILE A 107 -23.25 -18.27 44.60
C ILE A 107 -22.36 -17.48 43.63
N GLU A 108 -22.18 -16.19 43.89
CA GLU A 108 -21.30 -15.33 43.10
C GLU A 108 -19.85 -15.81 43.15
N LEU A 109 -19.34 -16.19 44.32
CA LEU A 109 -17.98 -16.72 44.48
C LEU A 109 -17.81 -18.17 44.01
N GLY A 110 -18.88 -18.82 43.54
CA GLY A 110 -18.85 -20.23 43.10
C GLY A 110 -18.67 -21.25 44.23
N VAL A 111 -18.88 -20.85 45.49
CA VAL A 111 -18.72 -21.72 46.67
C VAL A 111 -20.05 -22.35 47.11
N SER A 112 -19.97 -23.47 47.83
CA SER A 112 -21.15 -24.21 48.30
C SER A 112 -22.03 -23.38 49.24
N ILE A 113 -23.35 -23.43 49.03
CA ILE A 113 -24.37 -22.85 49.92
C ILE A 113 -24.72 -23.78 51.11
N LYS A 114 -24.16 -25.00 51.17
CA LYS A 114 -24.45 -25.98 52.24
C LYS A 114 -23.68 -25.61 53.51
N GLY A 115 -24.39 -25.44 54.63
CA GLY A 115 -23.81 -25.16 55.95
C GLY A 115 -24.49 -24.02 56.70
N LYS A 116 -24.13 -23.83 57.97
CA LYS A 116 -24.60 -22.68 58.79
C LYS A 116 -23.89 -21.39 58.36
N ILE A 117 -24.59 -20.25 58.42
CA ILE A 117 -23.99 -18.92 58.18
C ILE A 117 -22.88 -18.70 59.22
N PRO A 118 -21.63 -18.41 58.81
CA PRO A 118 -20.53 -18.18 59.74
C PRO A 118 -20.79 -17.01 60.68
N LEU A 119 -20.32 -17.15 61.92
CA LEU A 119 -20.49 -16.14 62.97
C LEU A 119 -19.96 -14.76 62.54
N TRP A 120 -18.80 -14.73 61.89
CA TRP A 120 -18.17 -13.49 61.42
C TRP A 120 -19.03 -12.71 60.43
N PHE A 121 -19.82 -13.39 59.60
CA PHE A 121 -20.69 -12.72 58.64
C PHE A 121 -21.92 -12.11 59.33
N LYS A 122 -22.48 -12.82 60.32
CA LYS A 122 -23.57 -12.28 61.16
C LYS A 122 -23.11 -11.07 61.97
N GLU A 123 -21.87 -11.13 62.45
CA GLU A 123 -21.26 -10.02 63.19
C GLU A 123 -21.09 -8.78 62.30
N LEU A 124 -20.64 -8.98 61.05
CA LEU A 124 -20.60 -7.91 60.06
C LEU A 124 -21.99 -7.35 59.75
N GLU A 125 -23.02 -8.20 59.63
CA GLU A 125 -24.40 -7.73 59.43
C GLU A 125 -24.84 -6.79 60.55
N ILE A 126 -24.59 -7.15 61.82
CA ILE A 126 -24.95 -6.32 62.98
C ILE A 126 -24.20 -4.98 62.99
N LYS A 127 -22.92 -4.98 62.61
CA LYS A 127 -22.07 -3.78 62.69
C LYS A 127 -22.25 -2.85 61.49
N LEU A 128 -22.43 -3.38 60.29
CA LEU A 128 -22.50 -2.62 59.04
C LEU A 128 -23.90 -2.14 58.66
N ILE A 129 -24.95 -2.92 58.96
CA ILE A 129 -26.32 -2.57 58.55
C ILE A 129 -26.88 -1.44 59.42
N ASP A 130 -27.60 -0.52 58.81
CA ASP A 130 -28.35 0.53 59.49
C ASP A 130 -29.72 -0.03 59.95
N ASN A 131 -29.93 -0.13 61.27
CA ASN A 131 -31.13 -0.73 61.87
C ASN A 131 -32.38 0.17 61.78
N THR A 132 -32.33 1.27 61.03
CA THR A 132 -33.45 2.22 60.90
C THR A 132 -34.62 1.69 60.04
N ASN A 133 -34.40 0.67 59.20
CA ASN A 133 -35.45 0.04 58.38
C ASN A 133 -35.23 -1.49 58.30
N GLU A 134 -36.09 -2.29 58.95
CA GLU A 134 -35.96 -3.75 59.06
C GLU A 134 -35.93 -4.50 57.71
N ASN A 135 -36.38 -3.88 56.63
CA ASN A 135 -36.45 -4.49 55.29
C ASN A 135 -35.27 -4.14 54.35
N THR A 136 -34.32 -3.28 54.73
CA THR A 136 -33.22 -2.87 53.83
C THR A 136 -31.85 -3.26 54.37
N ARG A 137 -31.05 -4.00 53.57
CA ARG A 137 -29.64 -4.33 53.90
C ARG A 137 -28.68 -3.18 53.60
N LYS A 138 -29.12 -1.95 53.86
CA LYS A 138 -28.37 -0.72 53.60
C LYS A 138 -27.28 -0.56 54.67
N ILE A 139 -26.06 -0.25 54.25
CA ILE A 139 -24.95 -0.05 55.20
C ILE A 139 -25.03 1.33 55.86
N LYS A 140 -24.31 1.56 56.97
CA LYS A 140 -24.21 2.89 57.60
C LYS A 140 -23.45 3.87 56.70
N LYS A 141 -23.82 5.16 56.77
CA LYS A 141 -23.22 6.24 55.95
C LYS A 141 -21.70 6.33 56.07
N GLU A 142 -21.15 6.01 57.25
CA GLU A 142 -19.70 5.99 57.51
C GLU A 142 -18.91 5.00 56.65
N TYR A 143 -19.57 4.03 56.00
CA TYR A 143 -18.95 3.06 55.10
C TYR A 143 -19.31 3.27 53.62
N MET A 144 -20.12 4.27 53.25
CA MET A 144 -20.61 4.45 51.87
C MET A 144 -19.65 5.22 50.93
N GLY A 145 -18.58 5.82 51.47
CA GLY A 145 -17.95 7.00 50.86
C GLY A 145 -16.82 6.82 49.85
N GLN A 146 -16.33 5.61 49.53
CA GLN A 146 -15.11 5.48 48.69
C GLN A 146 -14.90 4.09 48.05
N LEU A 147 -15.98 3.32 47.83
CA LEU A 147 -15.89 1.90 47.47
C LEU A 147 -16.00 1.67 45.96
N GLU A 148 -14.95 1.95 45.19
CA GLU A 148 -14.86 1.45 43.82
C GLU A 148 -14.41 -0.01 43.82
N LYS A 149 -15.29 -0.91 43.40
CA LYS A 149 -14.97 -2.33 43.32
C LYS A 149 -14.14 -2.59 42.06
N SER A 150 -12.83 -2.77 42.23
CA SER A 150 -11.88 -3.07 41.13
C SER A 150 -12.13 -4.42 40.45
N ASN A 151 -12.75 -5.39 41.15
CA ASN A 151 -13.01 -6.74 40.63
C ASN A 151 -14.49 -7.13 40.76
N ILE A 152 -15.23 -7.05 39.65
CA ILE A 152 -16.63 -7.47 39.58
C ILE A 152 -16.70 -8.88 39.00
N ASN A 153 -17.30 -9.83 39.74
CA ASN A 153 -17.49 -11.18 39.24
C ASN A 153 -18.75 -11.26 38.36
N ILE A 154 -18.55 -11.52 37.06
CA ILE A 154 -19.61 -11.61 36.04
C ILE A 154 -19.45 -12.93 35.28
N ASN A 155 -20.56 -13.67 35.15
CA ASN A 155 -20.62 -14.85 34.30
C ASN A 155 -21.16 -14.48 32.92
N TYR A 156 -20.27 -14.27 31.95
CA TYR A 156 -20.66 -13.94 30.57
C TYR A 156 -21.48 -15.06 29.92
N PHE A 157 -22.40 -14.66 29.03
CA PHE A 157 -23.18 -15.60 28.25
C PHE A 157 -22.39 -16.10 27.04
N ASP A 158 -22.20 -17.42 26.93
CA ASP A 158 -21.59 -18.06 25.76
C ASP A 158 -22.70 -18.59 24.83
N GLU A 159 -22.89 -17.93 23.70
CA GLU A 159 -23.90 -18.26 22.68
C GLU A 159 -23.69 -19.65 22.05
N SER A 160 -22.46 -20.18 22.07
CA SER A 160 -22.11 -21.45 21.43
C SER A 160 -22.53 -22.67 22.26
N LYS A 161 -22.71 -22.50 23.57
CA LYS A 161 -22.99 -23.58 24.52
C LYS A 161 -24.44 -23.58 24.98
N LYS A 162 -24.98 -24.79 25.16
CA LYS A 162 -26.30 -24.97 25.79
C LYS A 162 -26.15 -24.79 27.30
N GLN A 163 -27.02 -23.98 27.89
CA GLN A 163 -26.94 -23.65 29.31
C GLN A 163 -27.49 -24.77 30.21
N GLY A 164 -26.93 -24.86 31.43
CA GLY A 164 -27.30 -25.86 32.44
C GLY A 164 -28.67 -25.61 33.08
N LYS A 165 -29.20 -26.60 33.81
CA LYS A 165 -30.46 -26.46 34.56
C LYS A 165 -30.34 -25.37 35.64
N ASN A 166 -31.40 -24.59 35.86
CA ASN A 166 -31.49 -23.50 36.85
C ASN A 166 -30.61 -22.27 36.55
N MET A 167 -30.45 -21.93 35.28
CA MET A 167 -29.75 -20.73 34.82
C MET A 167 -30.70 -19.87 33.98
N ILE A 168 -30.62 -18.55 34.17
CA ILE A 168 -31.38 -17.58 33.38
C ILE A 168 -30.41 -16.55 32.79
N ILE A 169 -30.71 -16.08 31.58
CA ILE A 169 -29.91 -15.09 30.87
C ILE A 169 -30.58 -13.73 31.07
N SER A 170 -29.80 -12.69 31.33
CA SER A 170 -30.32 -11.32 31.49
C SER A 170 -29.44 -10.29 30.78
N TRP A 171 -30.09 -9.25 30.27
CA TRP A 171 -29.51 -8.02 29.70
C TRP A 171 -30.45 -6.83 30.00
N ASN A 172 -29.94 -5.60 29.85
CA ASN A 172 -30.75 -4.38 29.97
C ASN A 172 -31.15 -3.86 28.59
N GLU A 173 -32.37 -3.33 28.50
CA GLU A 173 -32.84 -2.53 27.36
C GLU A 173 -33.11 -1.10 27.84
N GLU A 174 -32.97 -0.14 26.94
CA GLU A 174 -33.04 1.28 27.28
C GLU A 174 -34.45 1.68 27.74
N GLY A 175 -34.55 2.27 28.92
CA GLY A 175 -35.84 2.68 29.51
C GLY A 175 -36.70 1.55 30.10
N GLU A 176 -36.22 0.30 30.10
CA GLU A 176 -36.98 -0.85 30.59
C GLU A 176 -36.30 -1.59 31.76
N PHE A 177 -37.08 -2.42 32.48
CA PHE A 177 -36.54 -3.37 33.44
C PHE A 177 -35.66 -4.43 32.75
N PRO A 178 -34.69 -5.04 33.46
CA PRO A 178 -33.87 -6.12 32.91
C PRO A 178 -34.72 -7.23 32.28
N VAL A 179 -34.34 -7.65 31.08
CA VAL A 179 -34.99 -8.74 30.36
C VAL A 179 -34.44 -10.07 30.87
N PHE A 180 -35.29 -11.10 30.98
CA PHE A 180 -34.89 -12.43 31.45
C PHE A 180 -35.33 -13.55 30.50
N ALA A 181 -34.40 -14.43 30.12
CA ALA A 181 -34.68 -15.54 29.22
C ALA A 181 -34.05 -16.86 29.67
N GLU A 182 -34.80 -17.97 29.61
CA GLU A 182 -34.25 -19.33 29.74
C GLU A 182 -33.92 -19.89 28.35
N ASP A 183 -32.66 -20.30 28.13
CA ASP A 183 -32.20 -20.84 26.85
C ASP A 183 -32.96 -22.11 26.43
N LYS A 184 -33.57 -22.09 25.24
CA LYS A 184 -34.38 -23.20 24.72
C LYS A 184 -33.73 -23.88 23.51
N LYS A 185 -33.38 -23.10 22.48
CA LYS A 185 -32.90 -23.64 21.19
C LYS A 185 -32.07 -22.63 20.40
N GLY A 186 -31.31 -23.14 19.43
CA GLY A 186 -30.66 -22.32 18.41
C GLY A 186 -31.68 -21.58 17.52
N SER A 187 -31.30 -20.38 17.09
CA SER A 187 -32.03 -19.52 16.18
C SER A 187 -31.57 -19.72 14.74
N LYS A 188 -32.44 -19.44 13.76
CA LYS A 188 -32.08 -19.36 12.33
C LYS A 188 -31.84 -17.91 11.86
N SER A 189 -31.94 -16.93 12.76
CA SER A 189 -31.73 -15.52 12.45
C SER A 189 -30.25 -15.25 12.14
N LYS A 190 -29.99 -14.32 11.20
CA LYS A 190 -28.63 -13.81 10.94
C LYS A 190 -28.09 -12.96 12.09
N LYS A 191 -28.98 -12.31 12.86
CA LYS A 191 -28.62 -11.38 13.95
C LYS A 191 -28.51 -12.07 15.31
N TYR A 192 -29.42 -12.98 15.63
CA TYR A 192 -29.51 -13.62 16.95
C TYR A 192 -29.24 -15.11 16.85
N LYS A 193 -28.35 -15.65 17.68
CA LYS A 193 -27.94 -17.07 17.60
C LYS A 193 -28.85 -18.02 18.38
N ARG A 194 -29.58 -17.54 19.40
CA ARG A 194 -30.44 -18.38 20.25
C ARG A 194 -31.80 -17.76 20.54
N ILE A 195 -32.75 -18.61 20.91
CA ILE A 195 -34.11 -18.25 21.32
C ILE A 195 -34.35 -18.80 22.73
N GLY A 196 -34.87 -17.94 23.61
CA GLY A 196 -35.20 -18.27 24.98
C GLY A 196 -36.70 -18.16 25.30
N VAL A 197 -37.12 -18.75 26.41
CA VAL A 197 -38.43 -18.52 27.02
C VAL A 197 -38.35 -17.27 27.90
N HIS A 198 -39.23 -16.30 27.66
CA HIS A 198 -39.24 -15.03 28.37
C HIS A 198 -39.86 -15.15 29.77
N TYR A 199 -39.24 -14.49 30.74
CA TYR A 199 -39.71 -14.39 32.12
C TYR A 199 -39.95 -12.94 32.52
N THR A 200 -41.04 -12.68 33.23
CA THR A 200 -41.44 -11.35 33.71
C THR A 200 -41.68 -11.36 35.22
N TYR A 201 -41.79 -10.18 35.83
CA TYR A 201 -42.07 -10.01 37.25
C TYR A 201 -43.53 -10.43 37.56
N LYS A 202 -43.76 -11.01 38.76
CA LYS A 202 -45.09 -11.49 39.19
C LYS A 202 -46.01 -10.38 39.74
N ASP A 203 -45.46 -9.30 40.32
CA ASP A 203 -46.20 -8.23 41.01
C ASP A 203 -45.67 -6.83 40.67
N ASP A 204 -46.56 -5.83 40.61
CA ASP A 204 -46.25 -4.39 40.38
C ASP A 204 -45.52 -3.71 41.55
N LYS A 205 -45.47 -4.33 42.73
CA LYS A 205 -44.70 -3.86 43.89
C LYS A 205 -43.30 -4.46 43.89
N CYS A 206 -42.41 -3.94 43.04
CA CYS A 206 -41.02 -4.36 43.00
C CYS A 206 -40.19 -3.69 44.11
N ASP A 207 -39.72 -4.48 45.08
CA ASP A 207 -38.65 -4.05 45.98
C ASP A 207 -37.29 -4.13 45.27
N TRP A 208 -36.75 -2.98 44.91
CA TRP A 208 -35.45 -2.80 44.25
C TRP A 208 -34.29 -3.47 45.00
N ASN A 209 -34.41 -3.60 46.32
CA ASN A 209 -33.40 -4.19 47.20
C ASN A 209 -33.59 -5.71 47.43
N SER A 210 -34.56 -6.33 46.74
CA SER A 210 -34.84 -7.76 46.85
C SER A 210 -34.64 -8.49 45.53
N SER A 211 -34.63 -9.82 45.61
CA SER A 211 -34.54 -10.69 44.43
C SER A 211 -35.92 -10.83 43.80
N PRO A 212 -36.07 -10.57 42.50
CA PRO A 212 -37.36 -10.60 41.84
C PRO A 212 -37.91 -12.02 41.70
N LEU A 213 -39.22 -12.17 41.90
CA LEU A 213 -39.93 -13.41 41.57
C LEU A 213 -40.31 -13.38 40.09
N LEU A 214 -39.67 -14.25 39.31
CA LEU A 214 -39.85 -14.36 37.88
C LEU A 214 -40.85 -15.48 37.54
N VAL A 215 -41.85 -15.15 36.75
CA VAL A 215 -42.86 -16.07 36.20
C VAL A 215 -42.75 -16.12 34.69
N MET A 216 -43.19 -17.21 34.08
CA MET A 216 -43.18 -17.32 32.61
C MET A 216 -44.13 -16.28 32.03
N CYS A 217 -43.65 -15.53 31.04
CA CYS A 217 -44.47 -14.53 30.36
C CYS A 217 -45.52 -15.24 29.48
N GLU A 218 -46.79 -14.88 29.68
CA GLU A 218 -47.95 -15.43 28.93
C GLU A 218 -48.05 -14.86 27.50
N GLY A 219 -47.27 -13.82 27.19
CA GLY A 219 -47.20 -13.17 25.88
C GLY A 219 -47.00 -11.67 26.03
N CYS A 220 -45.99 -11.12 25.35
CA CYS A 220 -45.74 -9.68 25.28
C CYS A 220 -45.39 -9.29 23.84
N GLU A 221 -45.19 -8.01 23.58
CA GLU A 221 -44.81 -7.48 22.26
C GLU A 221 -43.49 -8.06 21.73
N LYS A 222 -42.61 -8.51 22.63
CA LYS A 222 -41.33 -9.16 22.27
C LYS A 222 -41.52 -10.60 21.76
N ASN A 223 -42.71 -11.18 21.86
CA ASN A 223 -42.95 -12.59 21.55
C ASN A 223 -42.81 -12.88 20.05
N ILE A 224 -41.86 -13.74 19.69
CA ILE A 224 -41.57 -14.12 18.30
C ILE A 224 -42.39 -15.31 17.79
N SER A 225 -43.30 -15.86 18.60
CA SER A 225 -44.11 -17.03 18.22
C SER A 225 -45.24 -16.65 17.25
N LYS A 226 -45.25 -17.24 16.04
CA LYS A 226 -46.22 -16.92 14.95
C LYS A 226 -47.49 -17.80 14.90
N LYS A 227 -48.20 -18.11 16.01
CA LYS A 227 -49.45 -18.92 15.95
C LYS A 227 -50.68 -18.23 16.55
N LYS A 228 -51.81 -18.38 15.83
CA LYS A 228 -53.17 -17.83 16.04
C LYS A 228 -53.96 -18.41 17.24
N GLU A 229 -53.35 -19.25 18.07
CA GLU A 229 -53.98 -19.78 19.29
C GLU A 229 -53.06 -19.48 20.47
N LYS A 230 -53.63 -18.90 21.54
CA LYS A 230 -52.95 -18.31 22.71
C LYS A 230 -51.61 -19.00 23.01
N PRO A 231 -50.45 -18.35 22.76
CA PRO A 231 -49.16 -18.98 22.99
C PRO A 231 -48.98 -19.26 24.48
N GLN A 232 -48.94 -20.54 24.85
CA GLN A 232 -48.77 -20.97 26.25
C GLN A 232 -47.41 -20.52 26.86
N LYS A 233 -46.47 -20.02 26.05
CA LYS A 233 -45.12 -19.56 26.43
C LYS A 233 -44.62 -18.45 25.49
N CYS A 234 -44.21 -17.31 26.03
CA CYS A 234 -43.54 -16.24 25.28
C CYS A 234 -42.10 -16.63 24.90
N LEU A 235 -41.73 -16.49 23.62
CA LEU A 235 -40.38 -16.74 23.12
C LEU A 235 -39.75 -15.42 22.67
N ILE A 236 -38.48 -15.20 23.03
CA ILE A 236 -37.72 -13.99 22.64
C ILE A 236 -36.36 -14.37 22.06
N TYR A 237 -35.81 -13.50 21.22
CA TYR A 237 -34.40 -13.58 20.85
C TYR A 237 -33.54 -13.18 22.05
N ILE A 238 -32.48 -13.94 22.29
CA ILE A 238 -31.53 -13.64 23.37
C ILE A 238 -30.46 -12.70 22.80
N GLU A 239 -30.19 -11.59 23.50
CA GLU A 239 -29.07 -10.72 23.16
C GLU A 239 -27.75 -11.48 23.30
N ASN A 240 -26.88 -11.32 22.32
CA ASN A 240 -25.69 -12.12 22.11
C ASN A 240 -24.54 -11.61 22.98
N LYS A 241 -24.11 -10.36 22.74
CA LYS A 241 -22.88 -9.79 23.33
C LYS A 241 -23.09 -9.20 24.73
N ASN A 242 -24.25 -8.58 24.98
CA ASN A 242 -24.50 -7.81 26.20
C ASN A 242 -25.23 -8.61 27.30
N SER A 243 -25.18 -9.93 27.23
CA SER A 243 -25.94 -10.83 28.10
C SER A 243 -25.05 -11.55 29.12
N ARG A 244 -25.63 -11.88 30.26
CA ARG A 244 -24.96 -12.69 31.29
C ARG A 244 -25.83 -13.78 31.87
N ILE A 245 -25.18 -14.78 32.47
CA ILE A 245 -25.82 -15.95 33.07
C ILE A 245 -25.96 -15.75 34.59
N ILE A 246 -27.18 -15.96 35.08
CA ILE A 246 -27.52 -15.85 36.50
C ILE A 246 -28.07 -17.19 36.99
N LYS A 247 -27.59 -17.66 38.14
CA LYS A 247 -28.15 -18.85 38.80
C LYS A 247 -29.46 -18.51 39.49
N THR A 248 -30.41 -19.44 39.43
CA THR A 248 -31.74 -19.25 39.99
C THR A 248 -32.16 -20.41 40.89
N ARG A 249 -33.25 -20.19 41.65
CA ARG A 249 -33.89 -21.19 42.51
C ARG A 249 -35.40 -21.20 42.29
N LYS A 250 -36.04 -22.33 42.55
CA LYS A 250 -37.51 -22.47 42.50
C LYS A 250 -38.09 -22.11 43.87
N GLU A 251 -39.05 -21.19 43.90
CA GLU A 251 -39.70 -20.69 45.12
C GLU A 251 -41.13 -20.22 44.75
N GLU A 252 -42.15 -20.59 45.52
CA GLU A 252 -43.54 -20.09 45.39
C GLU A 252 -44.16 -20.15 43.97
N GLY A 253 -43.89 -21.24 43.23
CA GLY A 253 -44.42 -21.45 41.88
C GLY A 253 -43.71 -20.67 40.76
N GLY A 254 -42.63 -19.93 41.08
CA GLY A 254 -41.79 -19.21 40.13
C GLY A 254 -40.29 -19.47 40.32
N ILE A 255 -39.48 -18.61 39.70
CA ILE A 255 -38.01 -18.66 39.75
C ILE A 255 -37.47 -17.37 40.36
N LYS A 256 -36.55 -17.44 41.33
CA LYS A 256 -35.86 -16.28 41.91
C LYS A 256 -34.36 -16.33 41.61
N PRO A 257 -33.73 -15.27 41.07
CA PRO A 257 -32.28 -15.20 40.93
C PRO A 257 -31.62 -15.00 42.30
N TYR A 258 -30.34 -15.37 42.42
CA TYR A 258 -29.52 -15.10 43.61
C TYR A 258 -28.88 -13.71 43.60
N GLU A 259 -29.57 -12.71 43.05
CA GLU A 259 -29.16 -11.31 42.98
C GLU A 259 -30.38 -10.39 43.18
N THR A 260 -30.14 -9.15 43.62
CA THR A 260 -31.17 -8.10 43.77
C THR A 260 -31.36 -7.35 42.45
N ILE A 261 -32.48 -6.65 42.27
CA ILE A 261 -32.77 -5.90 41.04
C ILE A 261 -31.69 -4.83 40.77
N VAL A 262 -31.31 -4.04 41.79
CA VAL A 262 -30.27 -3.02 41.66
C VAL A 262 -28.93 -3.61 41.23
N ASN A 263 -28.52 -4.72 41.83
CA ASN A 263 -27.28 -5.40 41.46
C ASN A 263 -27.37 -6.06 40.07
N LEU A 264 -28.58 -6.47 39.65
CA LEU A 264 -28.81 -7.02 38.32
C LEU A 264 -28.58 -5.97 37.23
N ILE A 265 -29.18 -4.79 37.39
CA ILE A 265 -29.08 -3.65 36.46
C ILE A 265 -27.62 -3.21 36.32
N LYS A 266 -26.94 -2.93 37.44
CA LYS A 266 -25.56 -2.46 37.43
C LYS A 266 -24.59 -3.46 36.79
N LYS A 267 -24.75 -4.77 37.05
CA LYS A 267 -23.93 -5.81 36.39
C LYS A 267 -24.16 -5.86 34.89
N ASN A 268 -25.40 -5.73 34.45
CA ASN A 268 -25.73 -5.72 33.02
C ASN A 268 -25.17 -4.47 32.32
N GLU A 269 -25.21 -3.30 32.98
CA GLU A 269 -24.56 -2.08 32.50
C GLU A 269 -23.04 -2.25 32.35
N CYS A 270 -22.37 -2.87 33.35
CA CYS A 270 -20.95 -3.18 33.23
C CYS A 270 -20.64 -4.09 32.03
N VAL A 271 -21.45 -5.12 31.77
CA VAL A 271 -21.26 -5.99 30.59
C VAL A 271 -21.41 -5.22 29.29
N LYS A 272 -22.40 -4.32 29.22
CA LYS A 272 -22.62 -3.46 28.06
C LYS A 272 -21.42 -2.53 27.83
N MET A 273 -20.93 -1.87 28.87
CA MET A 273 -19.74 -1.01 28.80
C MET A 273 -18.51 -1.77 28.30
N VAL A 274 -18.19 -2.93 28.90
CA VAL A 274 -17.03 -3.73 28.47
C VAL A 274 -17.18 -4.20 27.02
N SER A 275 -18.37 -4.62 26.59
CA SER A 275 -18.57 -5.03 25.19
C SER A 275 -18.49 -3.85 24.22
N GLU A 276 -18.83 -2.63 24.64
CA GLU A 276 -18.66 -1.41 23.83
C GLU A 276 -17.18 -1.02 23.76
N ASP A 277 -16.46 -1.09 24.87
CA ASP A 277 -15.00 -0.86 24.94
C ASP A 277 -14.25 -1.84 24.04
N GLU A 278 -14.55 -3.14 24.09
CA GLU A 278 -13.93 -4.15 23.22
C GLU A 278 -14.14 -3.86 21.73
N LYS A 279 -15.33 -3.37 21.34
CA LYS A 279 -15.58 -2.98 19.93
C LYS A 279 -14.76 -1.75 19.54
N ARG A 280 -14.66 -0.75 20.44
CA ARG A 280 -13.85 0.45 20.21
C ARG A 280 -12.38 0.10 20.05
N ASP A 281 -11.88 -0.80 20.91
CA ASP A 281 -10.51 -1.31 20.81
C ASP A 281 -10.27 -2.08 19.52
N GLU A 282 -11.21 -2.94 19.09
CA GLU A 282 -11.13 -3.64 17.80
C GLU A 282 -11.04 -2.66 16.60
N GLU A 283 -11.82 -1.58 16.61
CA GLU A 283 -11.82 -0.56 15.56
C GLU A 283 -10.50 0.24 15.52
N ILE A 284 -10.01 0.67 16.68
CA ILE A 284 -8.73 1.39 16.80
C ILE A 284 -7.58 0.48 16.38
N ASN A 285 -7.55 -0.76 16.85
CA ASN A 285 -6.51 -1.74 16.48
C ASN A 285 -6.49 -1.99 14.97
N LYS A 286 -7.65 -2.05 14.32
CA LYS A 286 -7.72 -2.17 12.85
C LYS A 286 -7.10 -0.96 12.14
N LYS A 287 -7.31 0.27 12.63
CA LYS A 287 -6.65 1.48 12.07
C LYS A 287 -5.14 1.47 12.34
N ILE A 288 -4.71 1.01 13.51
CA ILE A 288 -3.29 0.84 13.86
C ILE A 288 -2.61 -0.14 12.89
N ASP A 289 -3.22 -1.30 12.63
CA ASP A 289 -2.72 -2.29 11.69
C ASP A 289 -2.61 -1.72 10.27
N GLN A 290 -3.58 -0.90 9.85
CA GLN A 290 -3.52 -0.18 8.57
C GLN A 290 -2.32 0.78 8.51
N ILE A 291 -2.08 1.57 9.56
CA ILE A 291 -0.92 2.48 9.65
C ILE A 291 0.38 1.69 9.54
N ASP A 292 0.54 0.62 10.31
CA ASP A 292 1.75 -0.20 10.34
C ASP A 292 2.01 -0.91 9.01
N SER A 293 0.94 -1.29 8.28
CA SER A 293 1.06 -1.92 6.97
C SER A 293 1.41 -0.96 5.82
N LEU A 294 1.10 0.34 5.98
CA LEU A 294 1.15 1.33 4.91
C LEU A 294 2.31 2.30 5.04
N ILE A 295 2.72 2.66 6.27
CA ILE A 295 3.71 3.70 6.53
C ILE A 295 4.98 3.12 7.16
N GLN A 296 6.11 3.34 6.50
CA GLN A 296 7.43 3.11 7.07
C GLN A 296 8.03 4.46 7.51
N ALA A 297 8.19 4.65 8.82
CA ALA A 297 8.74 5.87 9.41
C ALA A 297 9.51 5.56 10.70
N GLU A 298 10.18 6.57 11.26
CA GLU A 298 10.75 6.47 12.62
C GLU A 298 9.66 6.23 13.67
N GLY A 299 9.97 5.43 14.70
CA GLY A 299 8.99 4.97 15.70
C GLY A 299 8.23 6.10 16.41
N ASP A 300 8.89 7.24 16.64
CA ASP A 300 8.27 8.44 17.20
C ASP A 300 7.13 8.97 16.31
N PHE A 301 7.30 9.00 14.98
CA PHE A 301 6.28 9.49 14.04
C PHE A 301 5.06 8.56 14.00
N ILE A 302 5.31 7.24 13.96
CA ILE A 302 4.24 6.25 14.03
C ILE A 302 3.48 6.35 15.37
N THR A 303 4.19 6.60 16.46
CA THR A 303 3.57 6.80 17.78
C THR A 303 2.69 8.05 17.80
N ILE A 304 3.14 9.17 17.20
CA ILE A 304 2.32 10.38 17.03
C ILE A 304 1.05 10.08 16.24
N MET A 305 1.15 9.34 15.13
CA MET A 305 0.01 8.93 14.32
C MET A 305 -0.99 8.09 15.12
N LYS A 306 -0.51 7.07 15.85
CA LYS A 306 -1.35 6.19 16.67
C LYS A 306 -2.05 6.95 17.80
N ASN A 307 -1.34 7.86 18.47
CA ASN A 307 -1.90 8.70 19.53
C ASN A 307 -2.87 9.77 19.00
N SER A 308 -2.84 10.06 17.70
CA SER A 308 -3.74 11.02 17.06
C SER A 308 -5.06 10.39 16.59
N LEU A 309 -5.21 9.07 16.71
CA LEU A 309 -6.48 8.39 16.48
C LEU A 309 -7.44 8.78 17.62
N SER A 310 -8.57 9.39 17.28
CA SER A 310 -9.60 9.72 18.25
C SER A 310 -10.55 8.54 18.46
N GLU A 311 -11.10 8.44 19.68
CA GLU A 311 -12.18 7.50 19.95
C GLU A 311 -13.45 7.94 19.18
N ASN A 312 -14.14 6.97 18.58
CA ASN A 312 -15.47 7.20 18.02
C ASN A 312 -16.42 7.60 19.16
N ASP A 313 -16.78 8.88 19.26
CA ASP A 313 -17.83 9.32 20.15
C ASP A 313 -19.18 8.80 19.61
N ASN A 314 -19.96 8.12 20.45
CA ASN A 314 -21.31 7.62 20.13
C ASN A 314 -22.35 8.73 19.81
N GLY A 315 -21.92 9.98 19.57
CA GLY A 315 -22.79 11.08 19.19
C GLY A 315 -23.26 10.91 17.75
N GLU A 316 -24.58 10.97 17.53
CA GLU A 316 -25.23 10.91 16.20
C GLU A 316 -24.82 12.04 15.22
N ASN A 317 -23.92 12.95 15.63
CA ASN A 317 -23.53 14.11 14.84
C ASN A 317 -22.36 13.78 13.92
N VAL A 318 -22.57 14.01 12.62
CA VAL A 318 -21.54 13.92 11.58
C VAL A 318 -20.42 14.92 11.87
N LYS A 319 -19.22 14.41 12.21
CA LYS A 319 -18.04 15.24 12.48
C LYS A 319 -17.49 15.82 11.17
N ARG A 320 -17.00 17.06 11.22
CA ARG A 320 -16.46 17.76 10.06
C ARG A 320 -14.98 18.09 10.25
N TYR A 321 -14.14 17.68 9.31
CA TYR A 321 -12.69 17.83 9.35
C TYR A 321 -12.16 18.69 8.20
N TYR A 322 -11.18 19.55 8.50
CA TYR A 322 -10.39 20.28 7.52
C TYR A 322 -9.01 19.63 7.41
N LEU A 323 -8.68 19.08 6.25
CA LEU A 323 -7.38 18.47 5.98
C LEU A 323 -6.56 19.37 5.04
N MET A 324 -5.51 19.99 5.56
CA MET A 324 -4.57 20.83 4.82
C MET A 324 -3.26 20.07 4.62
N ILE A 325 -2.76 20.05 3.39
CA ILE A 325 -1.46 19.44 3.08
C ILE A 325 -0.69 20.42 2.20
N ASP A 326 0.49 20.80 2.64
CA ASP A 326 1.43 21.61 1.87
C ASP A 326 2.77 20.89 1.74
N LEU A 327 3.45 21.13 0.62
CA LEU A 327 4.72 20.51 0.30
C LEU A 327 5.76 21.54 -0.14
N LYS A 328 7.03 21.23 0.11
CA LYS A 328 8.15 22.01 -0.42
C LYS A 328 9.31 21.11 -0.83
N LYS A 329 9.81 21.33 -2.04
CA LYS A 329 10.96 20.62 -2.61
C LYS A 329 12.29 21.17 -2.07
N ILE A 330 13.18 20.29 -1.63
CA ILE A 330 14.55 20.59 -1.20
C ILE A 330 15.53 20.31 -2.37
N LYS A 331 16.74 20.89 -2.30
CA LYS A 331 17.85 20.61 -3.22
C LYS A 331 18.08 19.10 -3.38
N SER A 332 18.29 18.68 -4.62
CA SER A 332 18.57 17.29 -4.96
C SER A 332 19.93 16.85 -4.44
N SER A 333 20.05 15.62 -3.97
CA SER A 333 21.32 14.98 -3.60
C SER A 333 21.58 13.76 -4.48
N ILE A 334 22.80 13.23 -4.44
CA ILE A 334 23.15 11.95 -5.07
C ILE A 334 23.18 10.91 -3.95
N ASN A 335 22.43 9.82 -4.11
CA ASN A 335 22.44 8.73 -3.14
C ASN A 335 23.69 7.86 -3.28
N SER A 336 23.86 6.90 -2.37
CA SER A 336 24.97 5.93 -2.37
C SER A 336 25.09 5.10 -3.65
N ILE A 337 24.03 5.04 -4.47
CA ILE A 337 23.95 4.29 -5.73
C ILE A 337 24.25 5.20 -6.94
N GLY A 338 24.59 6.48 -6.72
CA GLY A 338 24.89 7.43 -7.78
C GLY A 338 23.65 7.99 -8.50
N LYS A 339 22.43 7.74 -8.00
CA LYS A 339 21.19 8.29 -8.55
C LYS A 339 20.86 9.63 -7.89
N ARG A 340 20.32 10.56 -8.69
CA ARG A 340 19.81 11.84 -8.20
C ARG A 340 18.50 11.61 -7.47
N VAL A 341 18.40 12.11 -6.24
CA VAL A 341 17.23 11.96 -5.38
C VAL A 341 16.74 13.35 -4.97
N TYR A 342 15.42 13.50 -4.91
CA TYR A 342 14.72 14.69 -4.50
C TYR A 342 14.09 14.47 -3.13
N TRP A 343 14.14 15.50 -2.29
CA TRP A 343 13.55 15.47 -0.96
C TRP A 343 12.39 16.47 -0.92
N TYR A 344 11.29 16.06 -0.30
CA TYR A 344 10.09 16.87 -0.13
C TYR A 344 9.74 16.96 1.35
N ASN A 345 9.62 18.16 1.88
CA ASN A 345 9.04 18.40 3.20
C ASN A 345 7.53 18.52 3.04
N ILE A 346 6.78 17.81 3.88
CA ILE A 346 5.33 17.75 3.85
C ILE A 346 4.81 18.12 5.24
N ILE A 347 3.78 18.95 5.27
CA ILE A 347 3.05 19.30 6.49
C ILE A 347 1.60 18.88 6.32
N TRP A 348 1.07 18.21 7.34
CA TRP A 348 -0.35 17.90 7.50
C TRP A 348 -0.91 18.72 8.64
N ILE A 349 -2.03 19.41 8.41
CA ILE A 349 -2.86 19.99 9.46
C ILE A 349 -4.24 19.37 9.33
N LEU A 350 -4.67 18.67 10.37
CA LEU A 350 -6.02 18.14 10.51
C LEU A 350 -6.70 18.88 11.65
N LYS A 351 -7.84 19.51 11.36
CA LYS A 351 -8.61 20.28 12.33
C LYS A 351 -10.07 19.84 12.33
N GLU A 352 -10.59 19.49 13.49
CA GLU A 352 -12.02 19.20 13.69
C GLU A 352 -12.81 20.50 13.91
N ASP A 353 -13.98 20.61 13.28
CA ASP A 353 -14.89 21.75 13.44
C ASP A 353 -15.81 21.51 14.65
N ASP A 354 -15.24 21.49 15.85
CA ASP A 354 -16.00 21.42 17.10
C ASP A 354 -16.10 22.84 17.72
N ILE A 355 -17.31 23.21 18.15
CA ILE A 355 -17.60 24.49 18.80
C ILE A 355 -16.90 24.56 20.18
N TYR A 356 -16.59 23.41 20.79
CA TYR A 356 -16.07 23.30 22.15
C TYR A 356 -14.61 22.84 22.27
N LYS A 357 -14.01 22.22 21.22
CA LYS A 357 -12.62 21.75 21.22
C LYS A 357 -11.81 22.34 20.05
N LYS A 358 -10.64 22.91 20.34
CA LYS A 358 -9.66 23.38 19.33
C LYS A 358 -8.53 22.36 19.17
N ASP A 359 -8.87 21.10 18.94
CA ASP A 359 -7.85 20.07 18.75
C ASP A 359 -7.36 20.12 17.29
N GLU A 360 -6.14 20.64 17.10
CA GLU A 360 -5.44 20.71 15.81
C GLU A 360 -4.29 19.70 15.83
N ILE A 361 -4.32 18.72 14.94
CA ILE A 361 -3.22 17.78 14.74
C ILE A 361 -2.30 18.34 13.66
N LEU A 362 -1.09 18.74 14.06
CA LEU A 362 -0.03 19.19 13.16
C LEU A 362 1.07 18.13 13.09
N MET A 363 1.33 17.63 11.89
CA MET A 363 2.41 16.67 11.63
C MET A 363 3.30 17.16 10.50
N SER A 364 4.57 16.81 10.55
CA SER A 364 5.53 17.21 9.51
C SER A 364 6.61 16.15 9.32
N ALA A 365 6.95 15.86 8.06
CA ALA A 365 7.93 14.85 7.71
C ALA A 365 8.60 15.13 6.35
N SER A 366 9.77 14.52 6.15
CA SER A 366 10.49 14.50 4.88
C SER A 366 10.27 13.19 4.13
N TYR A 367 10.00 13.30 2.83
CA TYR A 367 9.80 12.17 1.91
C TYR A 367 10.90 12.17 0.85
N GLU A 368 11.52 11.01 0.62
CA GLU A 368 12.64 10.82 -0.30
C GLU A 368 12.18 10.18 -1.60
N VAL A 369 12.54 10.76 -2.75
CA VAL A 369 12.01 10.36 -4.05
C VAL A 369 13.06 10.32 -5.14
N CYS A 370 13.13 9.22 -5.88
CA CYS A 370 13.96 9.13 -7.09
C CYS A 370 13.29 9.72 -8.34
N ASN A 371 12.03 9.37 -8.62
CA ASN A 371 11.34 9.67 -9.89
C ASN A 371 9.88 10.14 -9.77
N GLU A 372 9.30 10.22 -8.57
CA GLU A 372 7.87 10.56 -8.40
C GLU A 372 7.58 12.05 -8.60
N ASN A 373 6.39 12.30 -9.17
CA ASN A 373 5.84 13.64 -9.36
C ASN A 373 5.30 14.19 -8.03
N GLU A 374 5.38 15.50 -7.84
CA GLU A 374 4.79 16.24 -6.72
C GLU A 374 3.32 15.87 -6.47
N PHE A 375 2.55 15.70 -7.54
CA PHE A 375 1.16 15.24 -7.48
C PHE A 375 1.00 13.85 -6.85
N LYS A 376 1.91 12.91 -7.12
CA LYS A 376 1.86 11.56 -6.55
C LYS A 376 2.07 11.61 -5.03
N ILE A 377 3.01 12.44 -4.59
CA ILE A 377 3.31 12.66 -3.18
C ILE A 377 2.07 13.26 -2.49
N LEU A 378 1.42 14.26 -3.09
CA LEU A 378 0.19 14.83 -2.53
C LEU A 378 -0.94 13.81 -2.38
N ILE A 379 -1.19 12.97 -3.39
CA ILE A 379 -2.23 11.93 -3.31
C ILE A 379 -1.91 10.92 -2.21
N ARG A 380 -0.64 10.52 -2.10
CA ARG A 380 -0.12 9.67 -1.01
C ARG A 380 -0.30 10.33 0.37
N SER A 381 -0.07 11.63 0.47
CA SER A 381 -0.29 12.39 1.71
C SER A 381 -1.77 12.50 2.09
N ILE A 382 -2.69 12.52 1.12
CA ILE A 382 -4.14 12.47 1.38
C ILE A 382 -4.50 11.15 2.04
N ILE A 383 -3.93 10.04 1.57
CA ILE A 383 -4.17 8.72 2.19
C ILE A 383 -3.78 8.74 3.66
N ILE A 384 -2.59 9.26 4.00
CA ILE A 384 -2.13 9.41 5.39
C ILE A 384 -3.12 10.25 6.21
N GLY A 385 -3.58 11.37 5.66
CA GLY A 385 -4.54 12.25 6.33
C GLY A 385 -5.91 11.60 6.54
N LEU A 386 -6.42 10.86 5.56
CA LEU A 386 -7.74 10.20 5.63
C LEU A 386 -7.77 9.03 6.63
N ILE A 387 -6.64 8.35 6.86
CA ILE A 387 -6.56 7.26 7.86
C ILE A 387 -6.83 7.77 9.28
N LEU A 388 -6.47 9.03 9.58
CA LEU A 388 -6.68 9.64 10.89
C LEU A 388 -8.11 10.13 11.13
N ILE A 389 -8.96 10.10 10.11
CA ILE A 389 -10.32 10.63 10.19
C ILE A 389 -11.28 9.54 10.71
N ASN A 390 -12.29 9.96 11.46
CA ASN A 390 -13.32 9.07 11.99
C ASN A 390 -14.30 8.60 10.92
N GLU A 391 -14.98 7.49 11.21
CA GLU A 391 -16.01 6.99 10.31
C GLU A 391 -17.20 7.98 10.27
N ASN A 392 -18.03 7.91 9.23
CA ASN A 392 -19.21 8.77 9.06
C ASN A 392 -18.93 10.28 9.20
N SER A 393 -17.82 10.75 8.61
CA SER A 393 -17.35 12.14 8.73
C SER A 393 -17.36 12.90 7.39
N GLU A 394 -17.53 14.23 7.45
CA GLU A 394 -17.35 15.13 6.31
C GLU A 394 -15.91 15.69 6.29
N VAL A 395 -15.29 15.73 5.12
CA VAL A 395 -13.90 16.23 4.95
C VAL A 395 -13.85 17.33 3.90
N VAL A 396 -13.28 18.46 4.28
CA VAL A 396 -12.94 19.57 3.39
C VAL A 396 -11.44 19.52 3.11
N LEU A 397 -11.07 19.26 1.85
CA LEU A 397 -9.68 19.18 1.42
C LEU A 397 -9.13 20.58 1.12
N GLY A 398 -8.09 21.00 1.84
CA GLY A 398 -7.39 22.28 1.67
C GLY A 398 -6.39 22.31 0.52
N LEU A 399 -6.61 21.56 -0.57
CA LEU A 399 -5.58 21.24 -1.56
C LEU A 399 -5.71 22.01 -2.87
N ASN A 400 -4.78 21.77 -3.79
CA ASN A 400 -4.85 22.23 -5.17
C ASN A 400 -6.12 21.69 -5.84
N GLU A 401 -6.88 22.56 -6.52
CA GLU A 401 -8.12 22.21 -7.22
C GLU A 401 -7.94 21.11 -8.27
N ASN A 402 -6.78 21.03 -8.92
CA ASN A 402 -6.50 19.96 -9.88
C ASN A 402 -6.56 18.56 -9.23
N ILE A 403 -6.16 18.44 -7.96
CA ILE A 403 -6.18 17.16 -7.24
C ILE A 403 -7.58 16.84 -6.75
N LYS A 404 -8.33 17.84 -6.27
CA LYS A 404 -9.75 17.67 -5.91
C LYS A 404 -10.54 17.17 -7.12
N ASN A 405 -10.37 17.82 -8.26
CA ASN A 405 -11.01 17.44 -9.52
C ASN A 405 -10.58 16.04 -9.96
N LEU A 406 -9.30 15.67 -9.84
CA LEU A 406 -8.82 14.32 -10.16
C LEU A 406 -9.51 13.24 -9.31
N ILE A 407 -9.66 13.47 -7.99
CA ILE A 407 -10.31 12.52 -7.08
C ILE A 407 -11.81 12.42 -7.42
N LYS A 408 -12.49 13.56 -7.58
CA LYS A 408 -13.91 13.60 -7.98
C LYS A 408 -14.13 12.89 -9.31
N GLU A 409 -13.34 13.23 -10.33
CA GLU A 409 -13.39 12.57 -11.63
C GLU A 409 -13.15 11.08 -11.49
N PHE A 410 -12.20 10.62 -10.67
CA PHE A 410 -12.00 9.18 -10.46
C PHE A 410 -13.24 8.52 -9.84
N ILE A 411 -13.76 9.05 -8.74
CA ILE A 411 -14.90 8.47 -8.00
C ILE A 411 -16.18 8.45 -8.85
N PHE A 412 -16.49 9.55 -9.55
CA PHE A 412 -17.73 9.67 -10.35
C PHE A 412 -17.64 9.04 -11.74
N ASN A 413 -16.45 8.66 -12.21
CA ASN A 413 -16.28 8.12 -13.55
C ASN A 413 -16.73 6.66 -13.63
N THR A 414 -17.76 6.44 -14.44
CA THR A 414 -18.36 5.12 -14.68
C THR A 414 -17.52 4.21 -15.59
N SER A 415 -16.51 4.75 -16.28
CA SER A 415 -15.69 4.01 -17.23
C SER A 415 -14.44 3.43 -16.56
N ASN A 416 -14.48 2.14 -16.21
CA ASN A 416 -13.32 1.37 -15.72
C ASN A 416 -12.06 1.52 -16.58
N ARG A 417 -12.23 1.59 -17.92
CA ARG A 417 -11.11 1.81 -18.85
C ARG A 417 -10.35 3.11 -18.58
N LYS A 418 -11.06 4.18 -18.25
CA LYS A 418 -10.46 5.50 -17.97
C LYS A 418 -9.76 5.50 -16.61
N LYS A 419 -10.37 4.85 -15.60
CA LYS A 419 -9.74 4.64 -14.28
C LYS A 419 -8.39 3.93 -14.42
N ILE A 420 -8.36 2.80 -15.12
CA ILE A 420 -7.16 1.96 -15.37
C ILE A 420 -6.04 2.72 -16.11
N ASP A 421 -6.41 3.66 -17.00
CA ASP A 421 -5.44 4.48 -17.75
C ASP A 421 -4.86 5.63 -16.90
N SER A 422 -5.37 5.88 -15.69
CA SER A 422 -4.84 6.88 -14.74
C SER A 422 -3.46 6.51 -14.23
N GLU A 423 -2.54 7.48 -14.19
CA GLU A 423 -1.17 7.27 -13.66
C GLU A 423 -1.15 6.99 -12.15
N TYR A 424 -2.18 7.43 -11.42
CA TYR A 424 -2.32 7.30 -9.97
C TYR A 424 -3.39 6.27 -9.58
N TYR A 425 -3.62 5.27 -10.44
CA TYR A 425 -4.73 4.33 -10.31
C TYR A 425 -4.77 3.64 -8.94
N THR A 426 -3.65 3.10 -8.46
CA THR A 426 -3.60 2.36 -7.19
C THR A 426 -3.88 3.29 -6.02
N GLU A 427 -3.25 4.46 -5.98
CA GLU A 427 -3.48 5.45 -4.92
C GLU A 427 -4.94 5.96 -4.91
N LEU A 428 -5.51 6.28 -6.07
CA LEU A 428 -6.89 6.77 -6.18
C LEU A 428 -7.92 5.69 -5.86
N LEU A 429 -7.64 4.44 -6.25
CA LEU A 429 -8.50 3.31 -5.90
C LEU A 429 -8.46 3.03 -4.39
N TYR A 430 -7.30 3.17 -3.76
CA TYR A 430 -7.18 3.07 -2.30
C TYR A 430 -8.00 4.16 -1.60
N ILE A 431 -7.93 5.40 -2.09
CA ILE A 431 -8.76 6.52 -1.59
C ILE A 431 -10.25 6.23 -1.77
N GLU A 432 -10.69 5.77 -2.95
CA GLU A 432 -12.09 5.40 -3.20
C GLU A 432 -12.56 4.32 -2.20
N ASN A 433 -11.75 3.30 -1.95
CA ASN A 433 -12.08 2.24 -0.99
C ASN A 433 -12.12 2.74 0.47
N LEU A 434 -11.17 3.59 0.88
CA LEU A 434 -11.18 4.22 2.21
C LEU A 434 -12.44 5.05 2.44
N ILE A 435 -12.80 5.88 1.46
CA ILE A 435 -13.98 6.74 1.52
C ILE A 435 -15.25 5.91 1.65
N LEU A 436 -15.37 4.83 0.87
CA LEU A 436 -16.54 3.94 0.89
C LEU A 436 -16.64 3.13 2.19
N ASN A 437 -15.53 2.54 2.66
CA ASN A 437 -15.55 1.69 3.86
C ASN A 437 -15.79 2.48 5.14
N ASN A 438 -15.27 3.71 5.22
CA ASN A 438 -15.40 4.57 6.40
C ASN A 438 -16.58 5.56 6.27
N ALA A 439 -17.37 5.47 5.20
CA ALA A 439 -18.49 6.38 4.90
C ALA A 439 -18.10 7.87 5.01
N ILE A 440 -16.89 8.21 4.56
CA ILE A 440 -16.38 9.59 4.54
C ILE A 440 -16.99 10.32 3.35
N LYS A 441 -17.40 11.58 3.54
CA LYS A 441 -17.90 12.42 2.45
C LYS A 441 -16.95 13.59 2.20
N ILE A 442 -16.38 13.67 0.99
CA ILE A 442 -15.61 14.84 0.58
C ILE A 442 -16.60 15.95 0.19
N VAL A 443 -16.51 17.10 0.85
CA VAL A 443 -17.43 18.23 0.67
C VAL A 443 -16.64 19.47 0.23
N ASP A 444 -17.27 20.26 -0.64
CA ASP A 444 -16.74 21.55 -1.07
C ASP A 444 -17.01 22.65 -0.03
N GLU A 445 -16.22 23.72 -0.09
CA GLU A 445 -16.31 24.90 0.78
C GLU A 445 -17.73 25.50 0.66
N LYS A 446 -18.46 25.61 1.78
CA LYS A 446 -19.87 26.05 1.78
C LYS A 446 -19.99 27.58 1.93
N ASP A 447 -19.07 28.23 2.68
CA ASP A 447 -19.19 29.63 3.09
C ASP A 447 -17.90 30.49 2.98
N GLY A 448 -18.05 31.82 2.97
CA GLY A 448 -16.93 32.78 2.89
C GLY A 448 -16.02 32.83 4.13
N GLU A 449 -16.54 32.50 5.32
CA GLU A 449 -15.73 32.36 6.54
C GLU A 449 -14.83 31.12 6.51
N GLU A 450 -15.32 29.98 5.99
CA GLU A 450 -14.52 28.76 5.81
C GLU A 450 -13.34 29.03 4.86
N THR A 451 -13.58 29.76 3.77
CA THR A 451 -12.54 30.18 2.83
C THR A 451 -11.44 31.00 3.53
N THR A 452 -11.81 31.82 4.52
CA THR A 452 -10.89 32.66 5.28
C THR A 452 -10.06 31.84 6.27
N LYS A 453 -10.68 30.92 7.02
CA LYS A 453 -9.99 29.95 7.89
C LYS A 453 -8.97 29.12 7.11
N ILE A 454 -9.34 28.63 5.92
CA ILE A 454 -8.46 27.87 5.02
C ILE A 454 -7.26 28.72 4.58
N LYS A 455 -7.49 29.98 4.19
CA LYS A 455 -6.42 30.91 3.78
C LYS A 455 -5.45 31.21 4.93
N GLU A 456 -5.95 31.39 6.15
CA GLU A 456 -5.12 31.60 7.34
C GLU A 456 -4.23 30.39 7.62
N ILE A 457 -4.79 29.18 7.60
CA ILE A 457 -4.03 27.95 7.81
C ILE A 457 -2.97 27.78 6.70
N LYS A 458 -3.33 28.02 5.44
CA LYS A 458 -2.39 28.01 4.29
C LYS A 458 -1.25 29.02 4.44
N ASN A 459 -1.53 30.20 4.98
CA ASN A 459 -0.48 31.20 5.24
C ASN A 459 0.45 30.74 6.36
N ARG A 460 -0.08 30.09 7.40
CA ARG A 460 0.70 29.50 8.50
C ARG A 460 1.62 28.37 8.01
N THR A 461 1.12 27.42 7.22
CA THR A 461 1.94 26.34 6.65
C THR A 461 3.04 26.86 5.73
N LYS A 462 2.71 27.84 4.87
CA LYS A 462 3.73 28.50 4.03
C LYS A 462 4.83 29.15 4.87
N GLN A 463 4.47 29.86 5.94
CA GLN A 463 5.46 30.47 6.84
C GLN A 463 6.38 29.43 7.49
N ILE A 464 5.85 28.29 7.96
CA ILE A 464 6.65 27.20 8.54
C ILE A 464 7.62 26.61 7.49
N LEU A 465 7.14 26.38 6.27
CA LEU A 465 7.96 25.86 5.17
C LEU A 465 9.00 26.88 4.65
N GLU A 466 8.72 28.18 4.73
CA GLU A 466 9.59 29.26 4.25
C GLU A 466 10.63 29.73 5.27
N ARG A 467 10.31 29.74 6.56
CA ARG A 467 11.21 30.15 7.63
C ARG A 467 12.04 28.99 8.19
N ASP A 468 11.38 27.95 8.68
CA ASP A 468 12.03 26.95 9.55
C ASP A 468 12.73 25.83 8.75
N PHE A 469 12.26 25.53 7.54
CA PHE A 469 12.72 24.38 6.76
C PHE A 469 13.05 24.69 5.29
N LYS A 470 13.49 25.92 4.99
CA LYS A 470 13.80 26.37 3.62
C LYS A 470 14.81 25.47 2.89
N GLU A 471 15.79 24.91 3.62
CA GLU A 471 16.83 24.01 3.09
C GLU A 471 17.16 22.80 3.99
N LYS A 472 16.49 22.66 5.14
CA LYS A 472 16.72 21.56 6.09
C LYS A 472 15.65 20.48 5.95
N LYS A 473 16.05 19.23 6.13
CA LYS A 473 15.11 18.11 6.27
C LYS A 473 14.35 18.26 7.59
N MET A 474 13.10 17.82 7.60
CA MET A 474 12.31 17.69 8.81
C MET A 474 12.84 16.55 9.66
N ARG A 475 12.41 16.51 10.93
CA ARG A 475 12.87 15.53 11.92
C ARG A 475 12.66 14.09 11.45
N TYR A 476 11.49 13.79 10.89
CA TYR A 476 11.10 12.43 10.54
C TYR A 476 11.22 12.17 9.04
N LYS A 477 11.69 10.97 8.69
CA LYS A 477 11.60 10.43 7.32
C LYS A 477 10.39 9.50 7.22
N ILE A 478 9.62 9.63 6.13
CA ILE A 478 8.49 8.74 5.83
C ILE A 478 8.64 8.09 4.44
N GLU A 479 8.12 6.88 4.31
CA GLU A 479 7.98 6.12 3.06
C GLU A 479 6.64 5.36 3.08
N ILE A 480 5.94 5.30 1.95
CA ILE A 480 4.70 4.52 1.83
C ILE A 480 5.01 3.19 1.15
N ILE A 481 4.57 2.11 1.80
CA ILE A 481 4.75 0.75 1.31
C ILE A 481 3.74 0.50 0.18
N GLU A 482 4.21 0.28 -1.04
CA GLU A 482 3.34 0.12 -2.21
C GLU A 482 2.42 -1.10 -2.12
N SER A 483 2.85 -2.18 -1.46
CA SER A 483 2.00 -3.35 -1.21
C SER A 483 0.84 -3.06 -0.26
N GLY A 484 0.99 -2.10 0.66
CA GLY A 484 -0.07 -1.65 1.57
C GLY A 484 -1.19 -0.89 0.84
N LEU A 485 -0.94 -0.39 -0.37
CA LEU A 485 -1.94 0.31 -1.19
C LEU A 485 -2.80 -0.64 -2.05
N LEU A 486 -2.54 -1.95 -2.02
CA LEU A 486 -3.23 -2.91 -2.86
C LEU A 486 -4.58 -3.30 -2.24
N VAL A 487 -5.67 -2.87 -2.86
CA VAL A 487 -7.05 -3.22 -2.44
C VAL A 487 -7.72 -4.29 -3.30
N ASN A 488 -7.23 -4.49 -4.54
CA ASN A 488 -7.79 -5.48 -5.46
C ASN A 488 -7.08 -6.83 -5.30
N GLU A 489 -7.81 -7.91 -5.61
CA GLU A 489 -7.22 -9.25 -5.73
C GLU A 489 -6.29 -9.37 -6.95
N TYR A 490 -6.59 -8.64 -8.02
CA TYR A 490 -5.88 -8.72 -9.31
C TYR A 490 -5.02 -7.46 -9.55
N ASN A 491 -3.76 -7.52 -9.11
CA ASN A 491 -2.77 -6.45 -9.33
C ASN A 491 -1.73 -6.86 -10.37
N LEU A 492 -1.26 -5.88 -11.16
CA LEU A 492 -0.22 -6.12 -12.17
C LEU A 492 1.17 -6.00 -11.55
N ILE A 493 1.92 -7.09 -11.60
CA ILE A 493 3.26 -7.20 -11.00
C ILE A 493 4.24 -7.65 -12.07
N TRP A 494 5.37 -6.95 -12.20
CA TRP A 494 6.48 -7.34 -13.07
C TRP A 494 7.72 -7.61 -12.23
N LYS A 495 8.21 -8.86 -12.21
CA LYS A 495 9.40 -9.29 -11.44
C LYS A 495 9.42 -8.79 -9.98
N LYS A 496 8.28 -8.92 -9.29
CA LYS A 496 8.04 -8.45 -7.90
C LYS A 496 7.86 -6.93 -7.74
N ASN A 497 7.96 -6.14 -8.80
CA ASN A 497 7.65 -4.71 -8.78
C ASN A 497 6.18 -4.50 -9.14
N ILE A 498 5.46 -3.77 -8.30
CA ILE A 498 4.05 -3.43 -8.51
C ILE A 498 3.97 -2.36 -9.60
N ILE A 499 3.01 -2.50 -10.52
CA ILE A 499 2.70 -1.48 -11.51
C ILE A 499 1.55 -0.65 -10.92
N THR A 500 1.85 0.55 -10.43
CA THR A 500 0.90 1.37 -9.65
C THR A 500 -0.19 2.05 -10.51
N GLY A 501 -0.03 2.11 -11.83
CA GLY A 501 -1.04 2.69 -12.72
C GLY A 501 -0.54 2.97 -14.13
N GLY A 502 -1.38 3.66 -14.91
CA GLY A 502 -1.07 4.07 -16.28
C GLY A 502 -0.79 2.88 -17.19
N PHE A 503 -1.49 1.76 -16.98
CA PHE A 503 -1.11 0.45 -17.50
C PHE A 503 -0.90 0.43 -19.02
N ARG A 504 -1.73 1.18 -19.76
CA ARG A 504 -1.57 1.32 -21.21
C ARG A 504 -0.31 2.10 -21.59
N LYS A 505 0.00 3.19 -20.88
CA LYS A 505 1.25 3.95 -21.09
C LYS A 505 2.45 3.09 -20.74
N TRP A 506 2.41 2.36 -19.61
CA TRP A 506 3.44 1.41 -19.23
C TRP A 506 3.63 0.33 -20.31
N ARG A 507 2.56 -0.32 -20.77
CA ARG A 507 2.62 -1.36 -21.81
C ARG A 507 3.20 -0.84 -23.13
N LYS A 508 2.89 0.40 -23.52
CA LYS A 508 3.51 1.06 -24.70
C LYS A 508 5.02 1.23 -24.53
N LYS A 509 5.46 1.70 -23.36
CA LYS A 509 6.90 1.81 -23.05
C LYS A 509 7.58 0.42 -23.07
N VAL A 510 6.90 -0.62 -22.59
CA VAL A 510 7.37 -2.02 -22.68
C VAL A 510 7.46 -2.50 -24.12
N SER A 511 6.48 -2.23 -24.99
CA SER A 511 6.58 -2.55 -26.42
C SER A 511 7.78 -1.87 -27.06
N MET A 512 8.02 -0.59 -26.73
CA MET A 512 9.18 0.13 -27.23
C MET A 512 10.50 -0.47 -26.72
N ALA A 513 10.55 -0.91 -25.46
CA ALA A 513 11.70 -1.64 -24.91
C ALA A 513 11.96 -2.94 -25.69
N ILE A 514 10.91 -3.69 -26.01
CA ILE A 514 11.02 -4.93 -26.81
C ILE A 514 11.58 -4.62 -28.21
N TRP A 515 11.00 -3.64 -28.92
CA TRP A 515 11.48 -3.27 -30.26
C TRP A 515 12.90 -2.73 -30.26
N LYS A 516 13.27 -1.91 -29.27
CA LYS A 516 14.65 -1.45 -29.11
C LYS A 516 15.60 -2.62 -28.91
N ASN A 517 15.24 -3.57 -28.07
CA ASN A 517 16.03 -4.77 -27.83
C ASN A 517 16.17 -5.63 -29.10
N GLU A 518 15.12 -5.74 -29.92
CA GLU A 518 15.19 -6.42 -31.23
C GLU A 518 16.15 -5.73 -32.19
N ILE A 519 16.11 -4.39 -32.27
CA ILE A 519 17.05 -3.59 -33.08
C ILE A 519 18.48 -3.77 -32.58
N LEU A 520 18.70 -3.63 -31.27
CA LEU A 520 20.02 -3.75 -30.65
C LEU A 520 20.63 -5.12 -30.94
N ASN A 521 19.83 -6.20 -30.88
CA ASN A 521 20.29 -7.58 -31.07
C ASN A 521 20.05 -8.12 -32.49
N SER A 522 19.78 -7.26 -33.46
CA SER A 522 19.63 -7.66 -34.86
C SER A 522 20.98 -7.98 -35.48
N ASN A 523 21.11 -9.20 -36.02
CA ASN A 523 22.32 -9.62 -36.73
C ASN A 523 22.67 -8.72 -37.92
N LYS A 524 21.69 -8.07 -38.55
CA LYS A 524 21.89 -7.16 -39.69
C LYS A 524 22.47 -5.80 -39.29
N LEU A 525 22.34 -5.43 -38.03
CA LEU A 525 22.79 -4.14 -37.49
C LEU A 525 23.94 -4.32 -36.47
N ASN A 526 24.46 -5.54 -36.32
CA ASN A 526 25.54 -5.82 -35.38
C ASN A 526 26.77 -4.93 -35.65
N ASP A 527 27.11 -4.70 -36.91
CA ASP A 527 28.25 -3.83 -37.25
C ASP A 527 28.09 -2.38 -36.76
N LEU A 528 26.86 -1.87 -36.64
CA LEU A 528 26.56 -0.57 -36.05
C LEU A 528 26.50 -0.63 -34.51
N PHE A 529 25.93 -1.71 -33.94
CA PHE A 529 25.68 -1.80 -32.50
C PHE A 529 26.84 -2.35 -31.66
N MET A 530 27.78 -3.10 -32.25
CA MET A 530 28.92 -3.69 -31.55
C MET A 530 29.81 -2.63 -30.87
N ARG A 531 29.99 -1.47 -31.51
CA ARG A 531 30.81 -0.35 -31.01
C ARG A 531 29.99 0.88 -30.64
N ASN A 532 28.67 0.73 -30.48
CA ASN A 532 27.76 1.84 -30.19
C ASN A 532 28.09 2.58 -28.88
N PHE A 533 28.78 1.93 -27.95
CA PHE A 533 29.28 2.54 -26.72
C PHE A 533 30.20 3.76 -26.96
N LYS A 534 30.79 3.89 -28.15
CA LYS A 534 31.58 5.06 -28.56
C LYS A 534 30.76 6.34 -28.79
N LYS A 535 29.42 6.24 -28.83
CA LYS A 535 28.49 7.38 -28.98
C LYS A 535 28.72 8.25 -30.23
N GLU A 536 29.10 7.64 -31.35
CA GLU A 536 29.34 8.38 -32.60
C GLU A 536 28.03 8.77 -33.33
N PHE A 537 26.93 8.07 -33.08
CA PHE A 537 25.66 8.25 -33.80
C PHE A 537 24.59 8.96 -32.98
N ASP A 538 23.89 9.93 -33.59
CA ASP A 538 22.62 10.45 -33.09
C ASP A 538 21.48 9.54 -33.59
N TRP A 539 21.17 8.51 -32.80
CA TRP A 539 20.09 7.57 -33.10
C TRP A 539 18.71 8.22 -33.17
N ARG A 540 18.49 9.37 -32.53
CA ARG A 540 17.19 10.04 -32.58
C ARG A 540 16.97 10.61 -33.97
N THR A 541 17.90 11.44 -34.43
CA THR A 541 17.82 12.05 -35.77
C THR A 541 17.87 10.95 -36.84
N THR A 542 18.71 9.93 -36.66
CA THR A 542 18.76 8.74 -37.52
C THR A 542 17.39 8.07 -37.66
N LEU A 543 16.70 7.76 -36.56
CA LEU A 543 15.41 7.05 -36.64
C LEU A 543 14.26 7.95 -37.10
N GLU A 544 14.30 9.24 -36.79
CA GLU A 544 13.37 10.24 -37.35
C GLU A 544 13.51 10.28 -38.89
N PHE A 545 14.75 10.23 -39.41
CA PHE A 545 15.04 10.14 -40.83
C PHE A 545 14.58 8.82 -41.45
N ILE A 546 14.99 7.66 -40.90
CA ILE A 546 14.63 6.32 -41.42
C ILE A 546 13.11 6.06 -41.41
N SER A 547 12.39 6.69 -40.49
CA SER A 547 10.93 6.61 -40.44
C SER A 547 10.21 7.67 -41.28
N ASN A 548 10.97 8.41 -42.09
CA ASN A 548 10.54 9.47 -42.99
C ASN A 548 9.72 10.57 -42.30
N ARG A 549 10.04 10.85 -41.03
CA ARG A 549 9.34 11.86 -40.20
C ARG A 549 9.91 13.26 -40.32
N THR A 550 10.98 13.42 -41.10
CA THR A 550 11.53 14.71 -41.52
C THR A 550 10.62 15.40 -42.53
N THR A 551 9.94 14.61 -43.37
CA THR A 551 9.15 15.09 -44.51
C THR A 551 7.65 14.94 -44.29
N PHE A 552 7.21 13.86 -43.61
CA PHE A 552 5.80 13.57 -43.35
C PHE A 552 5.46 13.59 -41.85
N ASN A 553 4.26 14.08 -41.54
CA ASN A 553 3.76 14.06 -40.16
C ASN A 553 3.43 12.62 -39.70
N LYS A 554 3.30 12.41 -38.38
CA LYS A 554 3.04 11.08 -37.79
C LYS A 554 1.76 10.39 -38.28
N ARG A 555 0.80 11.14 -38.83
CA ARG A 555 -0.54 10.67 -39.25
C ARG A 555 -0.70 10.57 -40.77
N GLN A 556 0.29 10.99 -41.54
CA GLN A 556 0.30 10.88 -43.00
C GLN A 556 0.90 9.54 -43.42
N CYS A 557 0.25 8.89 -44.39
CA CYS A 557 0.71 7.66 -45.03
C CYS A 557 0.33 7.76 -46.52
N SER A 558 1.25 8.24 -47.35
CA SER A 558 1.10 8.26 -48.80
C SER A 558 1.84 7.07 -49.43
N SER A 559 1.59 6.82 -50.72
CA SER A 559 2.36 5.86 -51.50
C SER A 559 3.83 6.28 -51.61
N GLU A 560 4.09 7.59 -51.73
CA GLU A 560 5.40 8.23 -51.66
C GLU A 560 6.13 7.87 -50.35
N ASP A 561 5.50 8.15 -49.20
CA ASP A 561 6.04 7.87 -47.87
C ASP A 561 6.38 6.40 -47.69
N THR A 562 5.49 5.51 -48.14
CA THR A 562 5.68 4.06 -48.02
C THR A 562 6.88 3.57 -48.82
N LYS A 563 7.08 4.09 -50.05
CA LYS A 563 8.23 3.76 -50.89
C LYS A 563 9.52 4.27 -50.27
N GLU A 564 9.54 5.51 -49.82
CA GLU A 564 10.73 6.14 -49.25
C GLU A 564 11.18 5.46 -47.98
N ARG A 565 10.26 5.28 -47.04
CA ARG A 565 10.52 4.55 -45.78
C ARG A 565 10.96 3.12 -46.05
N SER A 566 10.36 2.44 -47.02
CA SER A 566 10.80 1.08 -47.39
C SER A 566 12.23 1.08 -47.93
N TYR A 567 12.63 2.07 -48.73
CA TYR A 567 13.98 2.19 -49.25
C TYR A 567 14.97 2.42 -48.10
N GLN A 568 14.73 3.43 -47.26
CA GLN A 568 15.58 3.79 -46.11
C GLN A 568 15.78 2.60 -45.16
N ILE A 569 14.70 1.88 -44.80
CA ILE A 569 14.79 0.69 -43.93
C ILE A 569 15.62 -0.42 -44.59
N LYS A 570 15.37 -0.72 -45.87
CA LYS A 570 16.15 -1.75 -46.58
C LYS A 570 17.61 -1.36 -46.70
N ASN A 571 17.90 -0.09 -46.92
CA ASN A 571 19.26 0.42 -47.02
C ASN A 571 20.01 0.32 -45.68
N LEU A 572 19.37 0.74 -44.58
CA LEU A 572 19.90 0.58 -43.22
C LEU A 572 20.26 -0.89 -42.92
N LEU A 573 19.40 -1.83 -43.31
CA LEU A 573 19.56 -3.26 -43.10
C LEU A 573 20.49 -3.96 -44.10
N LYS A 574 21.01 -3.25 -45.11
CA LYS A 574 21.75 -3.81 -46.26
C LYS A 574 20.94 -4.87 -47.04
N ASP A 575 19.61 -4.71 -47.08
CA ASP A 575 18.64 -5.61 -47.74
C ASP A 575 18.14 -5.06 -49.09
N LEU A 576 18.84 -4.08 -49.66
CA LEU A 576 18.57 -3.60 -51.01
C LEU A 576 18.64 -4.77 -52.02
N PRO A 577 17.86 -4.73 -53.11
CA PRO A 577 17.81 -5.80 -54.11
C PRO A 577 19.07 -5.85 -54.99
N THR A 578 20.20 -6.20 -54.40
CA THR A 578 21.47 -6.49 -55.10
C THR A 578 21.47 -7.93 -55.62
N TYR A 579 22.30 -8.25 -56.62
CA TYR A 579 22.40 -9.61 -57.16
C TYR A 579 22.86 -10.61 -56.09
N GLU A 580 23.75 -10.23 -55.17
CA GLU A 580 24.09 -11.05 -54.00
C GLU A 580 22.83 -11.39 -53.17
N THR A 581 21.98 -10.40 -52.91
CA THR A 581 20.76 -10.56 -52.10
C THR A 581 19.71 -11.39 -52.83
N LEU A 582 19.53 -11.18 -54.13
CA LEU A 582 18.59 -11.95 -54.96
C LEU A 582 19.04 -13.40 -55.10
N TYR A 583 20.34 -13.64 -55.30
CA TYR A 583 20.92 -14.97 -55.36
C TYR A 583 20.76 -15.73 -54.04
N LYS A 584 21.06 -15.09 -52.89
CA LYS A 584 20.81 -15.67 -51.55
C LYS A 584 19.34 -16.00 -51.28
N ARG A 585 18.41 -15.35 -51.99
CA ARG A 585 16.96 -15.63 -51.90
C ARG A 585 16.50 -16.76 -52.82
N GLU A 586 17.42 -17.36 -53.59
CA GLU A 586 17.19 -18.43 -54.56
C GLU A 586 16.18 -18.00 -55.63
N ILE A 587 16.29 -16.79 -56.17
CA ILE A 587 15.44 -16.33 -57.29
C ILE A 587 15.77 -17.11 -58.56
N ASP A 588 14.74 -17.55 -59.29
CA ASP A 588 14.88 -18.47 -60.43
C ASP A 588 15.64 -17.85 -61.60
N ALA A 589 15.30 -16.59 -61.93
CA ALA A 589 15.88 -15.86 -63.04
C ALA A 589 17.32 -15.36 -62.82
N ILE A 590 17.88 -15.49 -61.61
CA ILE A 590 19.21 -14.97 -61.27
C ILE A 590 20.17 -16.13 -61.09
N GLU A 591 21.14 -16.29 -61.99
CA GLU A 591 22.05 -17.45 -62.01
C GLU A 591 23.16 -17.38 -60.95
N ASN A 592 23.76 -16.19 -60.75
CA ASN A 592 24.88 -15.94 -59.84
C ASN A 592 24.75 -14.57 -59.12
N SER A 593 25.67 -14.28 -58.20
CA SER A 593 25.75 -13.05 -57.41
C SER A 593 26.50 -11.90 -58.10
N MET A 594 26.94 -12.06 -59.35
CA MET A 594 27.86 -11.14 -60.01
C MET A 594 27.17 -9.84 -60.45
N CYS A 595 27.91 -8.73 -60.44
CA CYS A 595 27.42 -7.46 -60.92
C CYS A 595 27.17 -7.48 -62.43
N ILE A 596 25.93 -7.24 -62.83
CA ILE A 596 25.53 -7.20 -64.24
C ILE A 596 26.00 -5.92 -64.96
N ARG A 597 26.35 -4.86 -64.20
CA ARG A 597 26.80 -3.57 -64.75
C ARG A 597 28.28 -3.66 -65.16
N CYS A 598 29.18 -3.72 -64.18
CA CYS A 598 30.62 -3.50 -64.43
C CYS A 598 31.33 -4.59 -65.21
N GLY A 599 30.75 -5.79 -65.33
CA GLY A 599 31.38 -6.90 -66.06
C GLY A 599 32.73 -7.37 -65.50
N ALA A 600 33.21 -6.80 -64.39
CA ALA A 600 34.52 -7.07 -63.79
C ALA A 600 34.60 -8.42 -63.05
N ASN A 601 33.57 -9.26 -63.19
CA ASN A 601 33.43 -10.51 -62.45
C ASN A 601 33.60 -10.32 -60.92
N GLU A 602 32.99 -9.26 -60.40
CA GLU A 602 32.84 -8.99 -58.97
C GLU A 602 31.41 -9.28 -58.49
N GLU A 603 31.25 -9.71 -57.24
CA GLU A 603 29.91 -9.89 -56.63
C GLU A 603 29.24 -8.55 -56.35
N GLU A 604 27.97 -8.38 -56.74
CA GLU A 604 27.18 -7.19 -56.43
C GLU A 604 26.69 -7.22 -54.97
N THR A 605 27.61 -6.98 -54.06
CA THR A 605 27.32 -6.77 -52.64
C THR A 605 26.71 -5.39 -52.40
N TRP A 606 26.13 -5.14 -51.22
CA TRP A 606 25.67 -3.80 -50.84
C TRP A 606 26.81 -2.77 -50.90
N ASP A 607 28.04 -3.16 -50.56
CA ASP A 607 29.21 -2.27 -50.63
C ASP A 607 29.56 -1.94 -52.10
N HIS A 608 29.60 -2.96 -52.96
CA HIS A 608 29.96 -2.81 -54.38
C HIS A 608 29.04 -1.84 -55.12
N VAL A 609 27.74 -1.80 -54.83
CA VAL A 609 26.79 -0.88 -55.48
C VAL A 609 27.26 0.58 -55.42
N TRP A 610 27.83 1.00 -54.29
CA TRP A 610 28.23 2.39 -54.05
C TRP A 610 29.59 2.76 -54.66
N ILE A 611 30.45 1.77 -54.93
CA ILE A 611 31.81 1.96 -55.45
C ILE A 611 32.05 1.29 -56.80
N CYS A 612 30.99 0.80 -57.44
CA CYS A 612 31.04 0.15 -58.74
C CYS A 612 31.76 1.03 -59.77
N SER A 613 32.63 0.43 -60.59
CA SER A 613 33.40 1.14 -61.63
C SER A 613 32.53 1.82 -62.69
N ASP A 614 31.29 1.35 -62.86
CA ASP A 614 30.31 1.91 -63.80
C ASP A 614 29.52 3.09 -63.23
N ASN A 615 29.81 3.52 -61.99
CA ASN A 615 29.21 4.72 -61.44
C ASN A 615 29.88 5.95 -62.07
N GLU A 616 29.08 6.92 -62.52
CA GLU A 616 29.56 8.13 -63.21
C GLU A 616 30.47 9.02 -62.35
N ALA A 617 30.33 8.94 -61.02
CA ALA A 617 31.06 9.76 -60.07
C ALA A 617 31.43 8.95 -58.83
N SER A 618 32.57 9.31 -58.24
CA SER A 618 33.00 8.76 -56.96
C SER A 618 32.18 9.31 -55.80
N LEU A 619 32.23 8.64 -54.64
CA LEU A 619 31.50 9.09 -53.46
C LEU A 619 31.95 10.49 -53.01
N ASP A 620 33.25 10.75 -52.96
CA ASP A 620 33.81 12.04 -52.55
C ASP A 620 33.44 13.17 -53.53
N GLU A 621 33.44 12.88 -54.82
CA GLU A 621 33.02 13.83 -55.85
C GLU A 621 31.53 14.20 -55.68
N ILE A 622 30.67 13.23 -55.38
CA ILE A 622 29.25 13.49 -55.10
C ILE A 622 29.13 14.40 -53.89
N VAL A 623 29.78 14.10 -52.76
CA VAL A 623 29.72 14.96 -51.55
C VAL A 623 30.11 16.41 -51.87
N ARG A 624 31.25 16.61 -52.53
CA ARG A 624 31.75 17.95 -52.85
C ARG A 624 30.82 18.71 -53.79
N LYS A 625 30.33 18.05 -54.85
CA LYS A 625 29.36 18.64 -55.78
C LYS A 625 28.00 18.92 -55.12
N SER A 626 27.59 18.11 -54.15
CA SER A 626 26.32 18.26 -53.44
C SER A 626 26.28 19.54 -52.60
N ILE A 627 27.40 19.99 -52.03
CA ILE A 627 27.47 21.27 -51.31
C ILE A 627 27.15 22.44 -52.24
N SER A 628 27.79 22.50 -53.41
CA SER A 628 27.52 23.55 -54.40
C SER A 628 26.07 23.53 -54.89
N LYS A 629 25.54 22.34 -55.22
CA LYS A 629 24.14 22.20 -55.63
C LYS A 629 23.15 22.59 -54.54
N PHE A 630 23.46 22.30 -53.27
CA PHE A 630 22.61 22.71 -52.16
C PHE A 630 22.65 24.23 -51.98
N GLU A 631 23.80 24.86 -52.15
CA GLU A 631 23.90 26.32 -52.16
C GLU A 631 23.06 26.93 -53.28
N ASP A 632 23.10 26.37 -54.48
CA ASP A 632 22.28 26.83 -55.60
C ASP A 632 20.78 26.64 -55.34
N TYR A 633 20.39 25.51 -54.75
CA TYR A 633 19.02 25.30 -54.27
C TYR A 633 18.59 26.38 -53.25
N LEU A 634 19.45 26.76 -52.31
CA LEU A 634 19.13 27.83 -51.37
C LEU A 634 19.00 29.20 -52.05
N LYS A 635 19.82 29.47 -53.09
CA LYS A 635 19.72 30.71 -53.90
C LYS A 635 18.39 30.78 -54.65
N GLU A 636 18.01 29.69 -55.30
CA GLU A 636 16.74 29.59 -56.06
C GLU A 636 15.50 29.80 -55.17
N ASN A 637 15.61 29.48 -53.87
CA ASN A 637 14.54 29.65 -52.89
C ASN A 637 14.68 30.94 -52.05
N GLU A 638 15.55 31.87 -52.45
CA GLU A 638 15.75 33.18 -51.78
C GLU A 638 16.17 33.09 -50.29
N ARG A 639 16.86 32.02 -49.89
CA ARG A 639 17.28 31.75 -48.48
C ARG A 639 18.69 32.28 -48.19
N THR A 640 18.89 33.60 -48.28
CA THR A 640 20.21 34.25 -48.20
C THR A 640 20.95 34.05 -46.87
N GLU A 641 20.24 34.03 -45.76
CA GLU A 641 20.79 33.81 -44.42
C GLU A 641 21.33 32.38 -44.28
N ASP A 642 20.63 31.40 -44.84
CA ASP A 642 21.00 29.98 -44.75
C ASP A 642 22.24 29.66 -45.59
N ILE A 643 22.48 30.42 -46.67
CA ILE A 643 23.71 30.34 -47.47
C ILE A 643 24.93 30.73 -46.63
N LYS A 644 24.82 31.76 -45.79
CA LYS A 644 25.92 32.18 -44.90
C LYS A 644 26.26 31.03 -43.93
N VAL A 645 25.24 30.47 -43.29
CA VAL A 645 25.38 29.31 -42.40
C VAL A 645 26.03 28.12 -43.11
N LEU A 646 25.58 27.80 -44.34
CA LEU A 646 26.18 26.71 -45.12
C LEU A 646 27.66 26.97 -45.41
N ARG A 647 28.02 28.19 -45.83
CA ARG A 647 29.41 28.57 -46.15
C ARG A 647 30.32 28.54 -44.92
N ASP A 648 29.80 28.89 -43.75
CA ASP A 648 30.56 28.84 -42.50
C ASP A 648 30.88 27.39 -42.07
N HIS A 649 30.03 26.43 -42.45
CA HIS A 649 30.15 25.03 -42.02
C HIS A 649 30.53 24.04 -43.14
N ASN A 650 30.61 24.46 -44.41
CA ASN A 650 30.79 23.56 -45.55
C ASN A 650 32.06 22.68 -45.47
N ILE A 651 33.21 23.27 -45.16
CA ILE A 651 34.50 22.58 -45.01
C ILE A 651 34.39 21.57 -43.87
N ASN A 652 33.78 21.96 -42.75
CA ASN A 652 33.60 21.08 -41.60
C ASN A 652 32.67 19.90 -41.92
N ILE A 653 31.60 20.12 -42.68
CA ILE A 653 30.68 19.06 -43.11
C ILE A 653 31.41 18.03 -43.97
N VAL A 654 32.15 18.48 -45.00
CA VAL A 654 32.92 17.60 -45.88
C VAL A 654 34.00 16.86 -45.11
N THR A 655 34.76 17.57 -44.28
CA THR A 655 35.82 16.98 -43.45
C THR A 655 35.27 15.88 -42.53
N ILE A 656 34.13 16.11 -41.87
CA ILE A 656 33.49 15.11 -41.01
C ILE A 656 33.16 13.83 -41.80
N LEU A 657 32.68 13.96 -43.04
CA LEU A 657 32.29 12.84 -43.89
C LEU A 657 33.49 12.04 -44.41
N GLU A 658 34.56 12.73 -44.85
CA GLU A 658 35.76 12.11 -45.41
C GLU A 658 36.61 11.38 -44.35
N GLU A 659 36.56 11.81 -43.09
CA GLU A 659 37.24 11.17 -41.97
C GLU A 659 36.79 9.70 -41.73
N ASN A 660 37.65 8.92 -41.07
CA ASN A 660 37.36 7.54 -40.69
C ASN A 660 36.25 7.42 -39.62
N SER A 661 35.38 6.42 -39.79
CA SER A 661 34.37 6.03 -38.80
C SER A 661 35.01 5.29 -37.63
N ASN A 662 34.62 5.64 -36.40
CA ASN A 662 35.07 4.91 -35.21
C ASN A 662 34.30 3.60 -34.98
N ILE A 663 33.11 3.49 -35.58
CA ILE A 663 32.22 2.32 -35.53
C ILE A 663 32.44 1.40 -36.74
N LEU A 664 32.37 1.93 -37.97
CA LEU A 664 32.57 1.17 -39.21
C LEU A 664 34.06 1.11 -39.57
N ILE A 665 34.76 0.09 -39.06
CA ILE A 665 36.21 -0.07 -39.24
C ILE A 665 36.58 -0.12 -40.73
N GLY A 666 37.59 0.66 -41.13
CA GLY A 666 38.10 0.70 -42.50
C GLY A 666 37.22 1.48 -43.47
N LYS A 667 36.20 2.20 -42.98
CA LYS A 667 35.29 3.01 -43.79
C LYS A 667 35.28 4.47 -43.30
N SER A 668 35.12 5.40 -44.23
CA SER A 668 34.86 6.81 -43.92
C SER A 668 33.43 7.01 -43.40
N ARG A 669 33.13 8.18 -42.84
CA ARG A 669 31.78 8.51 -42.36
C ARG A 669 30.76 8.72 -43.48
N ILE A 670 31.20 8.86 -44.73
CA ILE A 670 30.32 8.75 -45.90
C ILE A 670 29.52 7.44 -45.83
N TRP A 671 30.14 6.33 -45.41
CA TRP A 671 29.46 5.04 -45.30
C TRP A 671 28.39 4.99 -44.19
N GLU A 672 28.52 5.83 -43.16
CA GLU A 672 27.47 6.03 -42.16
C GLU A 672 26.27 6.72 -42.82
N MET A 673 26.53 7.80 -43.56
CA MET A 673 25.51 8.54 -44.31
C MET A 673 24.83 7.65 -45.36
N LEU A 674 25.58 6.85 -46.13
CA LEU A 674 25.00 5.91 -47.11
C LEU A 674 24.01 4.93 -46.48
N ARG A 675 24.15 4.58 -45.20
CA ARG A 675 23.17 3.77 -44.46
C ARG A 675 22.03 4.56 -43.82
N GLY A 676 22.01 5.87 -43.99
CA GLY A 676 21.05 6.79 -43.37
C GLY A 676 21.33 7.04 -41.89
N ILE A 677 22.57 6.85 -41.42
CA ILE A 677 22.98 7.08 -40.03
C ILE A 677 23.50 8.51 -39.87
N PHE A 678 22.89 9.25 -38.94
CA PHE A 678 23.31 10.62 -38.62
C PHE A 678 24.41 10.62 -37.56
N ASN A 679 25.55 11.25 -37.89
CA ASN A 679 26.68 11.36 -36.97
C ASN A 679 26.48 12.51 -35.96
N ASP A 680 26.77 12.27 -34.68
CA ASP A 680 26.54 13.28 -33.63
C ASP A 680 27.48 14.49 -33.74
N ARG A 681 28.63 14.38 -34.44
CA ARG A 681 29.55 15.51 -34.67
C ARG A 681 28.89 16.67 -35.40
N PHE A 682 27.90 16.41 -36.27
CA PHE A 682 27.14 17.49 -36.91
C PHE A 682 26.37 18.34 -35.89
N ASN A 683 25.91 17.75 -34.78
CA ASN A 683 25.24 18.48 -33.70
C ASN A 683 26.21 19.35 -32.88
N HIS A 684 27.53 19.16 -33.03
CA HIS A 684 28.58 19.90 -32.33
C HIS A 684 29.16 21.06 -33.14
N LEU A 685 28.84 21.18 -34.43
CA LEU A 685 29.31 22.29 -35.28
C LEU A 685 28.84 23.66 -34.80
N THR A 686 27.64 23.71 -34.22
CA THR A 686 27.04 24.95 -33.71
C THR A 686 26.18 24.68 -32.49
N LYS A 687 25.96 25.72 -31.68
CA LYS A 687 24.98 25.71 -30.56
C LYS A 687 23.63 26.31 -30.97
N VAL A 688 23.59 27.09 -32.04
CA VAL A 688 22.40 27.77 -32.55
C VAL A 688 21.43 26.74 -33.12
N LYS A 689 20.15 26.83 -32.76
CA LYS A 689 19.16 25.80 -33.11
C LYS A 689 18.78 25.88 -34.58
N GLU A 690 18.68 27.09 -35.11
CA GLU A 690 18.33 27.43 -36.48
C GLU A 690 19.40 26.91 -37.44
N GLU A 691 20.68 27.16 -37.15
CA GLU A 691 21.79 26.65 -37.96
C GLU A 691 21.84 25.12 -38.01
N LYS A 692 21.50 24.42 -36.90
CA LYS A 692 21.41 22.95 -36.90
C LYS A 692 20.36 22.42 -37.85
N VAL A 693 19.27 23.17 -38.08
CA VAL A 693 18.24 22.77 -39.05
C VAL A 693 18.85 22.79 -40.45
N ILE A 694 19.59 23.84 -40.80
CA ILE A 694 20.25 23.97 -42.11
C ILE A 694 21.30 22.87 -42.33
N ILE A 695 22.12 22.56 -41.32
CA ILE A 695 23.09 21.46 -41.38
C ILE A 695 22.38 20.12 -41.63
N LYS A 696 21.23 19.89 -40.98
CA LYS A 696 20.43 18.67 -41.19
C LYS A 696 19.80 18.62 -42.59
N GLU A 697 19.30 19.75 -43.10
CA GLU A 697 18.79 19.85 -44.48
C GLU A 697 19.89 19.54 -45.49
N CYS A 698 21.09 20.11 -45.31
CA CYS A 698 22.26 19.83 -46.13
C CYS A 698 22.62 18.33 -46.09
N TRP A 699 22.65 17.73 -44.91
CA TRP A 699 22.92 16.29 -44.76
C TRP A 699 21.90 15.42 -45.51
N ILE A 700 20.59 15.74 -45.42
CA ILE A 700 19.53 15.05 -46.16
C ILE A 700 19.70 15.24 -47.67
N PHE A 701 20.07 16.44 -48.10
CA PHE A 701 20.32 16.74 -49.51
C PHE A 701 21.46 15.89 -50.08
N ILE A 702 22.59 15.79 -49.37
CA ILE A 702 23.73 14.95 -49.79
C ILE A 702 23.32 13.47 -49.85
N TYR A 703 22.58 12.97 -48.85
CA TYR A 703 22.05 11.60 -48.87
C TYR A 703 21.20 11.33 -50.12
N ASN A 704 20.31 12.26 -50.46
CA ASN A 704 19.45 12.14 -51.63
C ASN A 704 20.24 12.18 -52.94
N GLU A 705 21.34 12.94 -53.00
CA GLU A 705 22.22 12.94 -54.17
C GLU A 705 22.90 11.58 -54.39
N PHE A 706 23.33 10.89 -53.33
CA PHE A 706 23.83 9.51 -53.47
C PHE A 706 22.75 8.57 -54.01
N LYS A 707 21.54 8.66 -53.46
CA LYS A 707 20.41 7.85 -53.92
C LYS A 707 20.10 8.13 -55.39
N ASN A 708 20.03 9.39 -55.79
CA ASN A 708 19.62 9.79 -57.13
C ASN A 708 20.68 9.43 -58.17
N ARG A 709 21.95 9.73 -57.91
CA ARG A 709 23.04 9.56 -58.88
C ARG A 709 23.61 8.15 -58.94
N ILE A 710 23.51 7.37 -57.86
CA ILE A 710 24.01 6.00 -57.82
C ILE A 710 22.86 5.01 -57.79
N TRP A 711 22.03 5.04 -56.75
CA TRP A 711 21.05 3.96 -56.53
C TRP A 711 19.95 3.92 -57.60
N LEU A 712 19.35 5.06 -57.96
CA LEU A 712 18.30 5.11 -58.98
C LEU A 712 18.86 4.82 -60.37
N VAL A 713 19.99 5.43 -60.74
CA VAL A 713 20.70 5.14 -62.00
C VAL A 713 21.03 3.66 -62.12
N ARG A 714 21.56 3.05 -61.05
CA ARG A 714 21.79 1.59 -60.98
C ARG A 714 20.51 0.81 -61.21
N CYS A 715 19.39 1.21 -60.60
CA CYS A 715 18.12 0.50 -60.74
C CYS A 715 17.58 0.56 -62.18
N GLU A 716 17.70 1.71 -62.84
CA GLU A 716 17.30 1.90 -64.23
C GLU A 716 18.17 1.06 -65.17
N GLU A 717 19.48 1.10 -64.98
CA GLU A 717 20.41 0.37 -65.83
C GLU A 717 20.30 -1.16 -65.65
N VAL A 718 20.18 -1.63 -64.40
CA VAL A 718 19.93 -3.05 -64.14
C VAL A 718 18.61 -3.50 -64.75
N ALA A 719 17.54 -2.70 -64.65
CA ALA A 719 16.27 -3.04 -65.29
C ALA A 719 16.38 -3.10 -66.83
N ARG A 720 17.21 -2.25 -67.44
CA ARG A 720 17.50 -2.30 -68.88
C ARG A 720 18.23 -3.58 -69.26
N LEU A 721 19.25 -3.96 -68.49
CA LEU A 721 20.05 -5.18 -68.70
C LEU A 721 19.27 -6.47 -68.41
N GLU A 722 18.40 -6.48 -67.40
CA GLU A 722 17.50 -7.59 -67.13
C GLU A 722 16.51 -7.79 -68.28
N LYS A 723 15.93 -6.70 -68.80
CA LYS A 723 15.03 -6.74 -69.95
C LYS A 723 15.73 -7.25 -71.21
N SER A 724 16.98 -6.88 -71.45
CA SER A 724 17.75 -7.39 -72.61
C SER A 724 18.06 -8.88 -72.49
N LYS A 725 18.17 -9.40 -71.26
CA LYS A 725 18.29 -10.84 -70.96
C LYS A 725 16.93 -11.57 -70.88
N GLY A 726 15.82 -10.89 -71.16
CA GLY A 726 14.47 -11.47 -71.13
C GLY A 726 13.88 -11.68 -69.74
N ILE A 727 14.50 -11.14 -68.68
CA ILE A 727 14.03 -11.25 -67.29
C ILE A 727 12.94 -10.20 -67.04
N GLN A 728 11.76 -10.62 -66.60
CA GLN A 728 10.66 -9.74 -66.23
C GLN A 728 10.56 -9.55 -64.71
N LYS A 729 9.88 -8.47 -64.28
CA LYS A 729 9.65 -8.18 -62.86
C LYS A 729 8.91 -9.30 -62.10
N GLN A 730 8.13 -10.13 -62.81
CA GLN A 730 7.42 -11.25 -62.21
C GLN A 730 8.39 -12.39 -61.85
N ASP A 731 9.41 -12.61 -62.68
CA ASP A 731 10.40 -13.67 -62.49
C ASP A 731 11.28 -13.41 -61.26
N LEU A 732 11.56 -12.13 -60.98
CA LEU A 732 12.27 -11.69 -59.77
C LEU A 732 11.50 -11.91 -58.46
N ARG A 733 10.23 -12.33 -58.54
CA ARG A 733 9.40 -12.72 -57.38
C ARG A 733 9.30 -14.23 -57.20
N MET A 734 9.74 -15.02 -58.19
CA MET A 734 9.67 -16.47 -58.15
C MET A 734 10.96 -17.08 -57.59
N LYS A 735 10.81 -17.97 -56.60
CA LYS A 735 11.92 -18.76 -56.08
C LYS A 735 12.12 -20.01 -56.93
N ARG A 736 13.38 -20.42 -57.13
CA ARG A 736 13.77 -21.70 -57.73
C ARG A 736 12.97 -22.84 -57.10
N ARG A 737 12.32 -23.65 -57.93
CA ARG A 737 11.69 -24.90 -57.46
C ARG A 737 12.81 -25.88 -57.11
N ARG A 738 12.85 -26.34 -55.85
CA ARG A 738 13.78 -27.41 -55.44
C ARG A 738 13.47 -28.67 -56.24
N LYS A 739 14.34 -29.05 -57.18
CA LYS A 739 14.29 -30.39 -57.80
C LYS A 739 14.63 -31.42 -56.71
N GLN A 740 13.69 -32.32 -56.41
CA GLN A 740 13.99 -33.53 -55.64
C GLN A 740 14.83 -34.46 -56.52
N ASN A 741 15.94 -34.92 -55.93
CA ASN A 741 16.83 -36.03 -56.33
C ASN A 741 17.83 -35.80 -57.46
N ILE A 742 19.13 -35.82 -57.09
CA ILE A 742 20.15 -36.67 -57.75
C ILE A 742 21.02 -37.31 -56.64
N ARG A 743 21.31 -38.60 -56.84
CA ARG A 743 21.95 -39.57 -55.96
C ARG A 743 23.33 -39.11 -55.47
N LYS A 744 23.62 -39.40 -54.20
CA LYS A 744 24.99 -39.41 -53.67
C LYS A 744 25.72 -40.55 -54.36
N GLU A 745 26.76 -40.24 -55.12
CA GLU A 745 27.83 -41.19 -55.40
C GLU A 745 28.85 -41.07 -54.26
N ASP A 746 29.17 -42.24 -53.70
CA ASP A 746 30.05 -42.45 -52.57
C ASP A 746 31.51 -42.21 -52.97
N SER A 747 32.19 -41.29 -52.28
CA SER A 747 33.58 -41.46 -51.83
C SER A 747 34.01 -40.29 -50.93
N ASP A 748 34.53 -40.64 -49.75
CA ASP A 748 35.27 -39.81 -48.77
C ASP A 748 34.46 -39.12 -47.64
N ASP A 749 33.71 -39.90 -46.85
CA ASP A 749 32.77 -39.36 -45.84
C ASP A 749 33.21 -39.45 -44.35
N GLU A 750 34.43 -39.85 -43.99
CA GLU A 750 34.80 -39.97 -42.55
C GLU A 750 35.40 -38.70 -41.91
N ASN A 751 35.94 -37.76 -42.70
CA ASN A 751 36.57 -36.53 -42.15
C ASN A 751 35.73 -35.25 -42.30
N ILE A 752 34.56 -35.35 -42.96
CA ILE A 752 33.63 -34.24 -43.22
C ILE A 752 32.49 -34.21 -42.20
N GLU A 753 32.08 -35.37 -41.66
CA GLU A 753 31.03 -35.44 -40.64
C GLU A 753 31.43 -34.73 -39.34
N ASN A 754 32.64 -34.95 -38.83
CA ASN A 754 33.13 -34.30 -37.60
C ASN A 754 33.26 -32.76 -37.72
N LYS A 755 33.64 -32.24 -38.90
CA LYS A 755 33.65 -30.78 -39.17
C LYS A 755 32.24 -30.20 -39.35
N LYS A 756 31.27 -31.00 -39.81
CA LYS A 756 29.87 -30.59 -39.96
C LYS A 756 29.16 -30.56 -38.60
N THR A 757 29.35 -31.57 -37.75
CA THR A 757 28.81 -31.62 -36.37
C THR A 757 29.37 -30.49 -35.50
N ASP A 758 30.69 -30.24 -35.52
CA ASP A 758 31.31 -29.11 -34.80
C ASP A 758 30.77 -27.73 -35.24
N LYS A 759 30.53 -27.53 -36.54
CA LYS A 759 29.94 -26.29 -37.07
C LYS A 759 28.47 -26.14 -36.66
N ILE A 760 27.73 -27.24 -36.56
CA ILE A 760 26.33 -27.25 -36.10
C ILE A 760 26.28 -26.93 -34.60
N ASP A 761 27.16 -27.51 -33.81
CA ASP A 761 27.22 -27.28 -32.36
C ASP A 761 27.70 -25.86 -32.03
N LYS A 762 28.70 -25.33 -32.72
CA LYS A 762 29.08 -23.91 -32.59
C LYS A 762 27.94 -22.96 -32.99
N LYS A 763 27.17 -23.29 -34.05
CA LYS A 763 25.97 -22.52 -34.42
C LYS A 763 24.87 -22.62 -33.36
N LYS A 764 24.71 -23.77 -32.72
CA LYS A 764 23.72 -24.00 -31.66
C LYS A 764 24.09 -23.24 -30.39
N GLN A 765 25.35 -23.32 -29.96
CA GLN A 765 25.91 -22.56 -28.83
C GLN A 765 25.79 -21.05 -29.05
N LYS A 766 26.14 -20.55 -30.25
CA LYS A 766 25.97 -19.13 -30.61
C LYS A 766 24.50 -18.70 -30.56
N LYS A 767 23.58 -19.48 -31.11
CA LYS A 767 22.13 -19.21 -31.02
C LYS A 767 21.63 -19.19 -29.57
N GLU A 768 22.16 -20.05 -28.72
CA GLU A 768 21.79 -20.08 -27.31
C GLU A 768 22.33 -18.85 -26.54
N PHE A 769 23.57 -18.46 -26.83
CA PHE A 769 24.19 -17.25 -26.29
C PHE A 769 23.43 -15.97 -26.72
N ASP A 770 23.12 -15.85 -28.01
CA ASP A 770 22.32 -14.73 -28.55
C ASP A 770 20.94 -14.64 -27.89
N LYS A 771 20.30 -15.80 -27.61
CA LYS A 771 19.04 -15.85 -26.86
C LYS A 771 19.20 -15.35 -25.42
N LYS A 772 20.27 -15.75 -24.72
CA LYS A 772 20.55 -15.29 -23.35
C LYS A 772 20.78 -13.77 -23.31
N ILE A 773 21.59 -13.22 -24.22
CA ILE A 773 21.79 -11.76 -24.35
C ILE A 773 20.46 -11.05 -24.58
N ASN A 774 19.66 -11.55 -25.53
CA ASN A 774 18.37 -10.96 -25.87
C ASN A 774 17.43 -10.90 -24.64
N ILE A 775 17.37 -11.98 -23.85
CA ILE A 775 16.57 -12.00 -22.61
C ILE A 775 17.10 -10.97 -21.60
N VAL A 776 18.41 -10.93 -21.36
CA VAL A 776 19.02 -10.04 -20.36
C VAL A 776 18.82 -8.56 -20.75
N THR A 777 19.12 -8.19 -21.99
CA THR A 777 18.95 -6.82 -22.48
C THR A 777 17.48 -6.38 -22.45
N ARG A 778 16.56 -7.25 -22.89
CA ARG A 778 15.11 -6.99 -22.81
C ARG A 778 14.67 -6.73 -21.38
N ASP A 779 15.05 -7.61 -20.46
CA ASP A 779 14.61 -7.53 -19.08
C ASP A 779 15.16 -6.28 -18.38
N ARG A 780 16.41 -5.89 -18.69
CA ARG A 780 17.01 -4.64 -18.20
C ARG A 780 16.27 -3.39 -18.71
N LEU A 781 15.88 -3.36 -19.99
CA LEU A 781 15.12 -2.24 -20.56
C LEU A 781 13.71 -2.14 -19.95
N ILE A 782 13.02 -3.28 -19.77
CA ILE A 782 11.70 -3.31 -19.13
C ILE A 782 11.81 -2.92 -17.64
N GLY A 783 12.87 -3.34 -16.95
CA GLY A 783 13.15 -2.90 -15.58
C GLY A 783 13.34 -1.40 -15.49
N SER A 784 14.14 -0.83 -16.39
CA SER A 784 14.33 0.61 -16.47
C SER A 784 13.01 1.37 -16.69
N VAL A 785 12.10 0.83 -17.51
CA VAL A 785 10.75 1.40 -17.72
C VAL A 785 9.91 1.34 -16.45
N THR A 786 9.98 0.21 -15.73
CA THR A 786 9.22 -0.02 -14.49
C THR A 786 9.71 0.88 -13.37
N ASP A 787 11.02 1.15 -13.30
CA ASP A 787 11.64 2.11 -12.38
C ASP A 787 11.33 3.59 -12.73
N GLY A 788 10.56 3.85 -13.79
CA GLY A 788 10.19 5.20 -14.22
C GLY A 788 11.21 5.91 -15.12
N ASN A 789 12.30 5.26 -15.52
CA ASN A 789 13.31 5.89 -16.37
C ASN A 789 12.83 6.04 -17.82
N ASN A 790 13.16 7.17 -18.44
CA ASN A 790 12.86 7.39 -19.85
C ASN A 790 13.90 6.67 -20.74
N ILE A 791 13.49 5.55 -21.33
CA ILE A 791 14.33 4.80 -22.27
C ILE A 791 14.29 5.33 -23.70
N GLU A 792 13.47 6.33 -24.06
CA GLU A 792 13.34 6.84 -25.44
C GLU A 792 14.67 7.33 -26.00
N LYS A 793 15.45 8.05 -25.18
CA LYS A 793 16.72 8.68 -25.58
C LYS A 793 17.94 7.79 -25.34
N ILE A 794 17.76 6.65 -24.67
CA ILE A 794 18.84 5.75 -24.31
C ILE A 794 18.88 4.59 -25.31
N TRP A 795 19.96 4.50 -26.07
CA TRP A 795 20.32 3.33 -26.87
C TRP A 795 21.46 2.64 -26.13
N ASP A 796 21.36 1.32 -25.91
CA ASP A 796 22.27 0.61 -25.01
C ASP A 796 23.74 0.81 -25.46
N LEU A 797 24.55 1.24 -24.50
CA LEU A 797 25.98 1.54 -24.64
C LEU A 797 26.82 0.45 -23.98
N THR A 798 26.21 -0.65 -23.55
CA THR A 798 26.96 -1.75 -22.95
C THR A 798 27.77 -2.43 -24.04
N PRO A 799 29.10 -2.54 -23.89
CA PRO A 799 29.92 -3.27 -24.85
C PRO A 799 29.39 -4.70 -24.99
N LYS A 800 29.09 -5.10 -26.22
CA LYS A 800 28.83 -6.52 -26.50
C LYS A 800 30.18 -7.22 -26.56
N ILE A 801 30.64 -7.69 -25.40
CA ILE A 801 31.87 -8.48 -25.32
C ILE A 801 31.52 -9.88 -25.85
N TYR A 802 32.22 -10.29 -26.91
CA TYR A 802 32.16 -11.65 -27.45
C TYR A 802 32.97 -12.61 -26.59
#